data_AF-A0A5J4L245-F1
#
_entry.id   AF-A0A5J4L245-F1
#
_cell.length_a   1.000
_cell.length_b   1.000
_cell.length_c   1.000
_cell.angle_alpha   90.00
_cell.angle_beta   90.00
_cell.angle_gamma   90.00
#
_symmetry.space_group_name_H-M   'P 1'
#
loop_
_entity.id
_entity.type
_entity.pdbx_description
1 polymer ?
#
loop_
_entity_poly.entity_id
_entity_poly.type
_entity_poly.pdbx_seq_one_letter_code
_entity_poly.pdbx_strand_id
1 'polypeptide(L)'
;MSKIHEHTIGLLGQGLIHQQLHDSLKHTYRIIPLTLESPEPYFTSCHLIVFCADSWSPQTLLQINTRCLETGVALLPLYTRFDKGIIGPLVVPGEAGCARCAEFRSLGAISTQVERELCQHAIFPSTNHTIVHAEDHATQPWLSPLSIGMLVVTGIEEIHAYLEKGTQKTQRALLTISLETLECTRHPFLPFSTCRDCGKLSDDSPELATISLQSCPKPDSSTYRTSQPKTSPRELMQTYLDQHTGLVQALSVNQQSVLQITSSYLQIATDNEHKDAHGTGSALSQQQSMVVSLLEAVERYAGLNARSKRAMIQASYQELIQQGHLVLDPTTLGLHSQEQYTYHQQQPSCHSLVAYHPGLRCNWIWGYSFQHQAPILVPEHCAYYGLPRTAENPAFIYEISNGCALGNCLEEAIFHGMMEVIERDTFLLTWYAQLSLPQLDLQSVTNPDIRIMIKRLEQHYGYSIRAFNASLDHALTCLCLLAVDEQQREDMPRAHVMAGCHPQPEQALLRGLRELTTALTVSPHNYQEKREQARQMLNDHTLVQQMMDHSLIYYLPEAFERLHFLYHSPQHTTFQDAFSPDKLQAYAHLDLRDDLQALIDNYLKRGTDTIVVDQTAPEHLPCGLRCVKVLMPGMLPMTFGHNNERVQLARLQQVPVALGYRSQPLTEAEINPHPHPFF
;
A
#
# COMPACT_ATOMS: atom_id res chain seq x y z
N MET A 1 -5.93 59.88 -7.54
CA MET A 1 -6.78 59.09 -8.46
C MET A 1 -5.87 58.48 -9.53
N SER A 2 -6.13 57.21 -9.90
CA SER A 2 -5.43 56.41 -10.93
C SER A 2 -4.36 55.41 -10.44
N LYS A 3 -4.82 54.28 -9.88
CA LYS A 3 -4.25 52.92 -10.08
C LYS A 3 -5.22 51.83 -9.54
N ILE A 4 -6.54 52.03 -9.70
CA ILE A 4 -7.53 51.31 -8.88
C ILE A 4 -7.73 49.83 -9.29
N HIS A 5 -7.29 49.34 -10.45
CA HIS A 5 -7.53 47.93 -10.80
C HIS A 5 -6.39 47.30 -11.61
N GLU A 6 -5.32 46.88 -10.94
CA GLU A 6 -4.24 46.11 -11.59
C GLU A 6 -4.66 44.65 -11.86
N HIS A 7 -5.50 44.08 -11.00
CA HIS A 7 -5.99 42.71 -11.13
C HIS A 7 -7.51 42.64 -11.30
N THR A 8 -7.94 41.62 -12.04
CA THR A 8 -9.36 41.33 -12.32
C THR A 8 -9.73 39.99 -11.69
N ILE A 9 -10.82 39.96 -10.93
CA ILE A 9 -11.34 38.77 -10.26
C ILE A 9 -12.69 38.40 -10.88
N GLY A 10 -12.82 37.15 -11.32
CA GLY A 10 -14.09 36.57 -11.71
C GLY A 10 -14.81 36.03 -10.49
N LEU A 11 -16.00 36.53 -10.16
CA LEU A 11 -16.77 36.05 -9.02
C LEU A 11 -17.94 35.19 -9.52
N LEU A 12 -17.99 33.94 -9.09
CA LEU A 12 -18.94 32.93 -9.55
C LEU A 12 -19.66 32.30 -8.35
N GLY A 13 -20.98 32.09 -8.47
CA GLY A 13 -21.80 31.43 -7.46
C GLY A 13 -22.87 32.35 -6.88
N GLN A 14 -23.38 32.03 -5.70
CA GLN A 14 -24.48 32.77 -5.07
C GLN A 14 -24.49 32.58 -3.55
N GLY A 15 -25.29 33.39 -2.86
CA GLY A 15 -25.47 33.32 -1.40
C GLY A 15 -24.85 34.48 -0.63
N LEU A 16 -24.92 34.39 0.69
CA LEU A 16 -24.42 35.39 1.64
C LEU A 16 -22.91 35.53 1.57
N ILE A 17 -22.18 34.42 1.39
CA ILE A 17 -20.71 34.45 1.23
C ILE A 17 -20.34 35.25 -0.02
N HIS A 18 -21.01 34.98 -1.13
CA HIS A 18 -20.81 35.67 -2.40
C HIS A 18 -21.07 37.19 -2.27
N GLN A 19 -22.21 37.57 -1.68
CA GLN A 19 -22.59 38.98 -1.49
C GLN A 19 -21.57 39.73 -0.64
N GLN A 20 -21.19 39.18 0.51
CA GLN A 20 -20.26 39.83 1.43
C GLN A 20 -18.84 39.91 0.84
N LEU A 21 -18.41 38.90 0.09
CA LEU A 21 -17.12 38.93 -0.61
C LEU A 21 -17.10 40.00 -1.71
N HIS A 22 -18.16 40.09 -2.53
CA HIS A 22 -18.30 41.13 -3.55
C HIS A 22 -18.20 42.53 -2.93
N ASP A 23 -18.95 42.79 -1.85
CA ASP A 23 -18.97 44.09 -1.19
C ASP A 23 -17.62 44.47 -0.58
N SER A 24 -16.86 43.49 -0.12
CA SER A 24 -15.53 43.69 0.46
C SER A 24 -14.46 43.95 -0.62
N LEU A 25 -14.57 43.34 -1.80
CA LEU A 25 -13.54 43.40 -2.85
C LEU A 25 -13.76 44.49 -3.91
N LYS A 26 -15.01 44.95 -4.13
CA LYS A 26 -15.36 45.88 -5.23
C LYS A 26 -14.61 47.22 -5.24
N HIS A 27 -14.06 47.62 -4.10
CA HIS A 27 -13.28 48.87 -3.97
C HIS A 27 -11.77 48.66 -4.20
N THR A 28 -11.30 47.42 -4.20
CA THR A 28 -9.89 47.04 -4.31
C THR A 28 -9.56 46.42 -5.67
N TYR A 29 -10.47 45.61 -6.23
CA TYR A 29 -10.26 44.89 -7.49
C TYR A 29 -11.40 45.10 -8.48
N ARG A 30 -11.12 44.85 -9.77
CA ARG A 30 -12.17 44.81 -10.78
C ARG A 30 -12.88 43.47 -10.69
N ILE A 31 -14.14 43.47 -10.30
CA ILE A 31 -14.96 42.25 -10.20
C ILE A 31 -15.76 42.05 -11.49
N ILE A 32 -15.67 40.85 -12.07
CA ILE A 32 -16.50 40.40 -13.19
C ILE A 32 -17.45 39.33 -12.65
N PRO A 33 -18.78 39.55 -12.65
CA PRO A 33 -19.72 38.50 -12.30
C PRO A 33 -19.71 37.43 -13.40
N LEU A 34 -19.57 36.17 -13.00
CA LEU A 34 -19.52 35.02 -13.90
C LEU A 34 -20.61 34.00 -13.54
N THR A 35 -21.03 33.27 -14.56
CA THR A 35 -21.83 32.06 -14.44
C THR A 35 -21.06 30.90 -15.07
N LEU A 36 -21.47 29.67 -14.75
CA LEU A 36 -20.94 28.46 -15.40
C LEU A 36 -21.07 28.47 -16.92
N GLU A 37 -22.04 29.21 -17.46
CA GLU A 37 -22.31 29.35 -18.90
C GLU A 37 -21.61 30.56 -19.56
N SER A 38 -20.95 31.41 -18.76
CA SER A 38 -20.30 32.62 -19.29
C SER A 38 -19.25 32.26 -20.35
N PRO A 39 -19.11 33.01 -21.45
CA PRO A 39 -18.15 32.67 -22.52
C PRO A 39 -16.69 32.64 -22.04
N GLU A 40 -15.86 31.80 -22.67
CA GLU A 40 -14.42 31.66 -22.36
C GLU A 40 -13.62 32.99 -22.30
N PRO A 41 -13.86 34.00 -23.18
CA PRO A 41 -13.17 35.29 -23.07
C PRO A 41 -13.35 35.99 -21.72
N TYR A 42 -14.45 35.76 -21.01
CA TYR A 42 -14.66 36.33 -19.68
C TYR A 42 -13.78 35.65 -18.62
N PHE A 43 -13.65 34.31 -18.70
CA PHE A 43 -12.77 33.56 -17.81
C PHE A 43 -11.32 34.00 -18.00
N THR A 44 -10.82 33.96 -19.24
CA THR A 44 -9.42 34.29 -19.58
C THR A 44 -9.05 35.75 -19.31
N SER A 45 -10.02 36.65 -19.18
CA SER A 45 -9.79 38.04 -18.76
C SER A 45 -9.52 38.20 -17.25
N CYS A 46 -9.79 37.17 -16.45
CA CYS A 46 -9.60 37.17 -15.01
C CYS A 46 -8.22 36.63 -14.64
N HIS A 47 -7.65 37.15 -13.55
CA HIS A 47 -6.41 36.62 -12.95
C HIS A 47 -6.69 35.49 -11.95
N LEU A 48 -7.87 35.54 -11.30
CA LEU A 48 -8.35 34.57 -10.34
C LEU A 48 -9.87 34.48 -10.47
N ILE A 49 -10.40 33.27 -10.43
CA ILE A 49 -11.83 33.00 -10.27
C ILE A 49 -12.07 32.59 -8.83
N VAL A 50 -13.06 33.21 -8.21
CA VAL A 50 -13.49 32.88 -6.86
C VAL A 50 -14.88 32.29 -6.92
N PHE A 51 -15.01 31.02 -6.52
CA PHE A 51 -16.29 30.33 -6.43
C PHE A 51 -16.84 30.46 -5.01
N CYS A 52 -18.07 30.95 -4.86
CA CYS A 52 -18.73 31.11 -3.56
C CYS A 52 -20.05 30.35 -3.51
N ALA A 53 -20.27 29.56 -2.47
CA ALA A 53 -21.55 28.88 -2.25
C ALA A 53 -21.89 28.71 -0.76
N ASP A 54 -23.10 29.08 -0.36
CA ASP A 54 -23.57 28.87 1.02
C ASP A 54 -23.84 27.38 1.34
N SER A 55 -23.87 26.51 0.32
CA SER A 55 -24.09 25.07 0.45
C SER A 55 -23.07 24.27 -0.38
N TRP A 56 -22.87 23.01 0.00
CA TRP A 56 -21.91 22.15 -0.69
C TRP A 56 -22.51 21.62 -2.00
N SER A 57 -21.88 22.00 -3.11
CA SER A 57 -22.26 21.57 -4.46
C SER A 57 -21.03 21.02 -5.20
N PRO A 58 -20.57 19.80 -4.87
CA PRO A 58 -19.30 19.27 -5.37
C PRO A 58 -19.28 19.16 -6.91
N GLN A 59 -20.38 18.79 -7.56
CA GLN A 59 -20.41 18.72 -9.04
C GLN A 59 -20.14 20.07 -9.69
N THR A 60 -20.81 21.12 -9.21
CA THR A 60 -20.62 22.49 -9.67
C THR A 60 -19.17 22.90 -9.49
N LEU A 61 -18.57 22.65 -8.31
CA LEU A 61 -17.17 22.93 -8.04
C LEU A 61 -16.23 22.18 -9.00
N LEU A 62 -16.49 20.89 -9.23
CA LEU A 62 -15.69 20.06 -10.14
C LEU A 62 -15.78 20.53 -11.60
N GLN A 63 -16.95 20.98 -12.05
CA GLN A 63 -17.13 21.57 -13.38
C GLN A 63 -16.36 22.89 -13.53
N ILE A 64 -16.45 23.78 -12.53
CA ILE A 64 -15.69 25.03 -12.49
C ILE A 64 -14.19 24.73 -12.49
N ASN A 65 -13.75 23.74 -11.71
CA ASN A 65 -12.36 23.30 -11.63
C ASN A 65 -11.82 22.90 -13.01
N THR A 66 -12.51 21.98 -13.70
CA THR A 66 -12.11 21.56 -15.05
C THR A 66 -12.03 22.76 -16.00
N ARG A 67 -13.06 23.61 -16.00
CA ARG A 67 -13.10 24.80 -16.87
C ARG A 67 -11.98 25.80 -16.59
N CYS A 68 -11.65 26.03 -15.32
CA CYS A 68 -10.56 26.94 -14.94
C CYS A 68 -9.19 26.39 -15.40
N LEU A 69 -8.98 25.08 -15.27
CA LEU A 69 -7.77 24.42 -15.74
C LEU A 69 -7.64 24.47 -17.27
N GLU A 70 -8.73 24.22 -18.01
CA GLU A 70 -8.77 24.30 -19.48
C GLU A 70 -8.50 25.72 -20.00
N THR A 71 -9.03 26.73 -19.32
CA THR A 71 -8.87 28.15 -19.69
C THR A 71 -7.59 28.79 -19.14
N GLY A 72 -6.81 28.06 -18.35
CA GLY A 72 -5.55 28.57 -17.78
C GLY A 72 -5.73 29.66 -16.73
N VAL A 73 -6.84 29.65 -15.97
CA VAL A 73 -7.14 30.63 -14.92
C VAL A 73 -7.16 29.96 -13.55
N ALA A 74 -6.60 30.62 -12.53
CA ALA A 74 -6.62 30.09 -11.17
C ALA A 74 -8.01 30.10 -10.54
N LEU A 75 -8.27 29.18 -9.62
CA LEU A 75 -9.54 29.03 -8.91
C LEU A 75 -9.29 29.00 -7.40
N LEU A 76 -10.07 29.78 -6.64
CA LEU A 76 -10.17 29.68 -5.19
C LEU A 76 -11.64 29.48 -4.79
N PRO A 77 -12.05 28.31 -4.30
CA PRO A 77 -13.40 28.08 -3.82
C PRO A 77 -13.56 28.44 -2.33
N LEU A 78 -14.69 29.04 -1.99
CA LEU A 78 -15.16 29.33 -0.63
C LEU A 78 -16.58 28.80 -0.51
N TYR A 79 -16.81 27.79 0.30
CA TYR A 79 -18.14 27.18 0.43
C TYR A 79 -18.40 26.63 1.81
N THR A 80 -19.63 26.25 2.12
CA THR A 80 -19.92 25.47 3.34
C THR A 80 -20.14 24.00 3.00
N ARG A 81 -19.73 23.11 3.91
CA ARG A 81 -20.01 21.68 3.88
C ARG A 81 -20.39 21.23 5.29
N PHE A 82 -21.63 20.79 5.46
CA PHE A 82 -22.21 20.45 6.75
C PHE A 82 -22.02 21.56 7.80
N ASP A 83 -21.30 21.30 8.88
CA ASP A 83 -21.02 22.20 10.01
C ASP A 83 -19.77 23.09 9.78
N LYS A 84 -19.20 23.10 8.57
CA LYS A 84 -17.90 23.73 8.29
C LYS A 84 -17.96 24.70 7.12
N GLY A 85 -17.23 25.81 7.24
CA GLY A 85 -16.79 26.64 6.12
C GLY A 85 -15.46 26.14 5.58
N ILE A 86 -15.33 26.05 4.26
CA ILE A 86 -14.15 25.54 3.56
C ILE A 86 -13.61 26.63 2.64
N ILE A 87 -12.30 26.82 2.67
CA ILE A 87 -11.55 27.69 1.75
C ILE A 87 -10.48 26.85 1.07
N GLY A 88 -10.43 26.91 -0.25
CA GLY A 88 -9.44 26.21 -1.05
C GLY A 88 -9.89 24.83 -1.57
N PRO A 89 -9.00 24.12 -2.28
CA PRO A 89 -7.62 24.52 -2.51
C PRO A 89 -7.53 25.70 -3.47
N LEU A 90 -6.47 26.49 -3.35
CA LEU A 90 -6.07 27.35 -4.45
C LEU A 90 -5.57 26.46 -5.59
N VAL A 91 -6.29 26.47 -6.69
CA VAL A 91 -5.96 25.71 -7.90
C VAL A 91 -5.21 26.64 -8.85
N VAL A 92 -3.96 26.27 -9.15
CA VAL A 92 -3.12 27.00 -10.10
C VAL A 92 -2.92 26.11 -11.35
N PRO A 93 -3.36 26.56 -12.55
CA PRO A 93 -3.17 25.82 -13.79
C PRO A 93 -1.72 25.44 -14.03
N GLY A 94 -1.50 24.18 -14.41
CA GLY A 94 -0.16 23.62 -14.59
C GLY A 94 0.45 22.97 -13.35
N GLU A 95 -0.05 23.29 -12.15
CA GLU A 95 0.34 22.65 -10.88
C GLU A 95 -0.58 21.48 -10.51
N ALA A 96 -0.02 20.45 -9.87
CA ALA A 96 -0.81 19.36 -9.31
C ALA A 96 -1.44 19.77 -7.98
N GLY A 97 -2.72 19.41 -7.79
CA GLY A 97 -3.47 19.66 -6.55
C GLY A 97 -4.75 20.48 -6.76
N CYS A 98 -5.62 20.01 -7.65
CA CYS A 98 -6.87 20.71 -7.96
C CYS A 98 -8.02 20.41 -6.98
N ALA A 99 -9.19 21.04 -7.17
CA ALA A 99 -10.35 20.83 -6.31
C ALA A 99 -10.83 19.36 -6.33
N ARG A 100 -10.72 18.65 -7.46
CA ARG A 100 -11.02 17.21 -7.54
C ARG A 100 -10.13 16.38 -6.61
N CYS A 101 -8.83 16.68 -6.57
CA CYS A 101 -7.94 16.00 -5.65
C CYS A 101 -8.36 16.22 -4.19
N ALA A 102 -8.70 17.46 -3.82
CA ALA A 102 -9.12 17.78 -2.46
C ALA A 102 -10.43 17.10 -2.06
N GLU A 103 -11.44 17.06 -2.95
CA GLU A 103 -12.71 16.37 -2.68
C GLU A 103 -12.52 14.86 -2.55
N PHE A 104 -11.70 14.24 -3.40
CA PHE A 104 -11.42 12.79 -3.31
C PHE A 104 -10.56 12.43 -2.10
N ARG A 105 -9.60 13.28 -1.73
CA ARG A 105 -8.83 13.12 -0.48
C ARG A 105 -9.72 13.28 0.74
N SER A 106 -10.67 14.23 0.69
CA SER A 106 -11.67 14.37 1.73
C SER A 106 -12.53 13.13 1.87
N LEU A 107 -13.06 12.63 0.75
CA LEU A 107 -13.90 11.43 0.73
C LEU A 107 -13.17 10.20 1.30
N GLY A 108 -11.90 10.01 0.92
CA GLY A 108 -11.07 8.92 1.42
C GLY A 108 -10.61 9.08 2.87
N ALA A 109 -10.78 10.25 3.49
CA ALA A 109 -10.47 10.48 4.90
C ALA A 109 -11.69 10.37 5.82
N ILE A 110 -12.90 10.23 5.27
CA ILE A 110 -14.13 10.09 6.07
C ILE A 110 -14.14 8.74 6.77
N SER A 111 -14.09 8.80 8.10
CA SER A 111 -14.09 7.62 8.97
C SER A 111 -15.48 7.00 9.13
N THR A 112 -16.56 7.79 9.05
CA THR A 112 -17.93 7.29 9.25
C THR A 112 -18.54 6.80 7.95
N GLN A 113 -19.13 5.61 7.97
CA GLN A 113 -19.73 5.02 6.77
C GLN A 113 -20.88 5.88 6.22
N VAL A 114 -21.75 6.40 7.11
CA VAL A 114 -22.92 7.20 6.71
C VAL A 114 -22.51 8.50 6.02
N GLU A 115 -21.58 9.25 6.60
CA GLU A 115 -21.10 10.51 5.99
C GLU A 115 -20.41 10.22 4.65
N ARG A 116 -19.65 9.12 4.58
CA ARG A 116 -18.96 8.70 3.36
C ARG A 116 -19.96 8.38 2.25
N GLU A 117 -20.99 7.58 2.54
CA GLU A 117 -22.06 7.26 1.60
C GLU A 117 -22.76 8.54 1.11
N LEU A 118 -23.10 9.46 2.00
CA LEU A 118 -23.70 10.75 1.62
C LEU A 118 -22.78 11.57 0.70
N CYS A 119 -21.51 11.70 1.05
CA CYS A 119 -20.52 12.42 0.25
C CYS A 119 -20.27 11.75 -1.10
N GLN A 120 -20.21 10.42 -1.12
CA GLN A 120 -20.02 9.63 -2.33
C GLN A 120 -21.19 9.83 -3.29
N HIS A 121 -22.44 9.82 -2.81
CA HIS A 121 -23.61 10.09 -3.65
C HIS A 121 -23.62 11.53 -4.21
N ALA A 122 -23.15 12.51 -3.44
CA ALA A 122 -23.05 13.90 -3.92
C ALA A 122 -21.95 14.07 -5.00
N ILE A 123 -20.83 13.37 -4.84
CA ILE A 123 -19.67 13.43 -5.75
C ILE A 123 -19.83 12.51 -6.98
N PHE A 124 -20.61 11.43 -6.87
CA PHE A 124 -20.88 10.48 -7.96
C PHE A 124 -22.39 10.20 -8.07
N PRO A 125 -23.20 11.17 -8.51
CA PRO A 125 -24.63 10.97 -8.65
C PRO A 125 -24.91 9.90 -9.71
N SER A 126 -25.53 8.80 -9.31
CA SER A 126 -25.96 7.76 -10.24
C SER A 126 -27.16 8.25 -11.06
N THR A 127 -27.23 7.86 -12.33
CA THR A 127 -28.30 8.26 -13.27
C THR A 127 -29.70 7.75 -12.87
N ASN A 128 -29.79 6.87 -11.87
CA ASN A 128 -31.02 6.17 -11.47
C ASN A 128 -31.58 6.59 -10.10
N HIS A 129 -30.89 7.44 -9.35
CA HIS A 129 -31.47 8.05 -8.16
C HIS A 129 -31.69 9.52 -8.45
N THR A 130 -32.97 9.90 -8.51
CA THR A 130 -33.39 11.29 -8.38
C THR A 130 -32.76 11.79 -7.10
N ILE A 131 -31.64 12.51 -7.23
CA ILE A 131 -31.21 13.42 -6.19
C ILE A 131 -32.46 14.23 -5.93
N VAL A 132 -32.89 14.29 -4.67
CA VAL A 132 -33.67 15.44 -4.25
C VAL A 132 -32.72 16.59 -4.55
N HIS A 133 -32.84 17.17 -5.75
CA HIS A 133 -32.35 18.49 -6.00
C HIS A 133 -32.93 19.25 -4.83
N ALA A 134 -32.06 19.61 -3.87
CA ALA A 134 -32.41 20.62 -2.91
C ALA A 134 -32.54 21.88 -3.77
N GLU A 135 -33.66 21.98 -4.47
CA GLU A 135 -34.18 23.20 -5.03
C GLU A 135 -34.20 24.17 -3.86
N ASP A 136 -33.47 25.26 -4.08
CA ASP A 136 -33.69 26.56 -3.49
C ASP A 136 -33.53 26.69 -1.96
N HIS A 137 -32.41 27.34 -1.61
CA HIS A 137 -32.31 28.21 -0.44
C HIS A 137 -32.54 27.54 0.93
N ALA A 138 -32.13 26.29 1.14
CA ALA A 138 -31.90 25.81 2.50
C ALA A 138 -30.75 26.63 3.11
N THR A 139 -31.10 27.68 3.85
CA THR A 139 -30.15 28.49 4.61
C THR A 139 -29.37 27.54 5.51
N GLN A 140 -28.05 27.52 5.37
CA GLN A 140 -27.16 26.80 6.28
C GLN A 140 -27.42 27.32 7.71
N PRO A 141 -28.08 26.56 8.62
CA PRO A 141 -28.56 27.11 9.88
C PRO A 141 -27.42 27.59 10.79
N TRP A 142 -26.21 27.10 10.56
CA TRP A 142 -24.99 27.47 11.29
C TRP A 142 -24.24 28.68 10.66
N LEU A 143 -24.72 29.19 9.54
CA LEU A 143 -24.08 30.30 8.82
C LEU A 143 -24.48 31.65 9.42
N SER A 144 -23.91 31.95 10.59
CA SER A 144 -24.06 33.23 11.28
C SER A 144 -23.30 34.37 10.57
N PRO A 145 -23.68 35.65 10.81
CA PRO A 145 -22.91 36.79 10.31
C PRO A 145 -21.43 36.76 10.70
N LEU A 146 -21.11 36.19 11.87
CA LEU A 146 -19.73 36.09 12.37
C LEU A 146 -18.94 35.02 11.61
N SER A 147 -19.53 33.85 11.35
CA SER A 147 -18.86 32.79 10.58
C SER A 147 -18.70 33.17 9.10
N ILE A 148 -19.66 33.86 8.50
CA ILE A 148 -19.51 34.43 7.14
C ILE A 148 -18.37 35.45 7.13
N GLY A 149 -18.35 36.36 8.10
CA GLY A 149 -17.29 37.36 8.23
C GLY A 149 -15.89 36.72 8.31
N MET A 150 -15.74 35.69 9.15
CA MET A 150 -14.47 34.96 9.28
C MET A 150 -14.06 34.25 7.98
N LEU A 151 -15.00 33.57 7.31
CA LEU A 151 -14.75 32.89 6.04
C LEU A 151 -14.33 33.86 4.94
N VAL A 152 -15.05 34.97 4.82
CA VAL A 152 -14.77 36.01 3.82
C VAL A 152 -13.44 36.70 4.09
N VAL A 153 -13.15 37.10 5.33
CA VAL A 153 -11.86 37.73 5.69
C VAL A 153 -10.69 36.79 5.37
N THR A 154 -10.79 35.53 5.80
CA THR A 154 -9.74 34.54 5.53
C THR A 154 -9.58 34.28 4.03
N GLY A 155 -10.69 34.24 3.28
CA GLY A 155 -10.65 34.13 1.83
C GLY A 155 -10.02 35.33 1.13
N ILE A 156 -10.29 36.56 1.61
CA ILE A 156 -9.65 37.78 1.11
C ILE A 156 -8.15 37.76 1.35
N GLU A 157 -7.69 37.28 2.52
CA GLU A 157 -6.25 37.09 2.79
C GLU A 157 -5.60 36.19 1.74
N GLU A 158 -6.24 35.07 1.39
CA GLU A 158 -5.72 34.14 0.37
C GLU A 158 -5.75 34.76 -1.05
N ILE A 159 -6.79 35.52 -1.38
CA ILE A 159 -6.89 36.26 -2.65
C ILE A 159 -5.75 37.28 -2.77
N HIS A 160 -5.54 38.09 -1.73
CA HIS A 160 -4.45 39.07 -1.68
C HIS A 160 -3.10 38.38 -1.79
N ALA A 161 -2.88 37.32 -0.99
CA ALA A 161 -1.65 36.55 -1.03
C ALA A 161 -1.38 36.00 -2.43
N TYR A 162 -2.39 35.50 -3.17
CA TYR A 162 -2.19 35.03 -4.54
C TYR A 162 -1.85 36.15 -5.52
N LEU A 163 -2.64 37.23 -5.56
CA LEU A 163 -2.46 38.31 -6.52
C LEU A 163 -1.18 39.12 -6.28
N GLU A 164 -0.79 39.29 -5.02
CA GLU A 164 0.44 39.98 -4.62
C GLU A 164 1.67 39.06 -4.56
N LYS A 165 1.55 37.79 -4.96
CA LYS A 165 2.62 36.77 -4.95
C LYS A 165 3.23 36.52 -3.56
N GLY A 166 2.41 36.58 -2.53
CA GLY A 166 2.72 36.10 -1.17
C GLY A 166 2.68 34.58 -1.05
N THR A 167 2.62 34.07 0.18
CA THR A 167 2.47 32.63 0.47
C THR A 167 1.02 32.31 0.80
N GLN A 168 0.41 31.38 0.08
CA GLN A 168 -0.99 30.99 0.27
C GLN A 168 -1.08 29.77 1.19
N LYS A 169 -1.95 29.83 2.19
CA LYS A 169 -2.17 28.71 3.12
C LYS A 169 -2.95 27.59 2.43
N THR A 170 -3.74 27.90 1.41
CA THR A 170 -4.59 26.96 0.63
C THR A 170 -3.87 26.29 -0.54
N GLN A 171 -2.57 26.56 -0.74
CA GLN A 171 -1.79 25.79 -1.71
C GLN A 171 -1.67 24.33 -1.24
N ARG A 172 -2.24 23.40 -2.02
CA ARG A 172 -2.35 21.97 -1.69
C ARG A 172 -2.90 21.71 -0.28
N ALA A 173 -3.85 22.54 0.15
CA ALA A 173 -4.50 22.40 1.44
C ALA A 173 -5.91 22.99 1.43
N LEU A 174 -6.74 22.50 2.33
CA LEU A 174 -8.01 23.12 2.69
C LEU A 174 -7.84 23.88 4.01
N LEU A 175 -8.43 25.07 4.11
CA LEU A 175 -8.72 25.68 5.41
C LEU A 175 -10.16 25.35 5.78
N THR A 176 -10.34 24.85 6.99
CA THR A 176 -11.65 24.53 7.56
C THR A 176 -11.93 25.50 8.69
N ILE A 177 -13.12 26.09 8.71
CA ILE A 177 -13.63 26.91 9.81
C ILE A 177 -14.85 26.19 10.38
N SER A 178 -14.81 25.79 11.65
CA SER A 178 -16.02 25.30 12.33
C SER A 178 -17.07 26.41 12.39
N LEU A 179 -18.28 26.16 11.90
CA LEU A 179 -19.37 27.14 11.94
C LEU A 179 -19.93 27.33 13.36
N GLU A 180 -19.64 26.39 14.28
CA GLU A 180 -20.02 26.46 15.69
C GLU A 180 -18.97 27.19 16.54
N THR A 181 -17.69 26.80 16.42
CA THR A 181 -16.60 27.28 17.31
C THR A 181 -15.73 28.37 16.70
N LEU A 182 -15.83 28.58 15.38
CA LEU A 182 -14.95 29.43 14.58
C LEU A 182 -13.47 29.01 14.59
N GLU A 183 -13.17 27.80 15.07
CA GLU A 183 -11.84 27.24 15.01
C GLU A 183 -11.42 27.09 13.55
N CYS A 184 -10.26 27.66 13.20
CA CYS A 184 -9.68 27.57 11.87
C CYS A 184 -8.51 26.59 11.88
N THR A 185 -8.60 25.57 11.03
CA THR A 185 -7.60 24.51 10.89
C THR A 185 -7.17 24.36 9.43
N ARG A 186 -5.94 23.87 9.22
CA ARG A 186 -5.35 23.66 7.89
C ARG A 186 -5.11 22.18 7.66
N HIS A 187 -5.61 21.67 6.53
CA HIS A 187 -5.52 20.26 6.15
C HIS A 187 -4.77 20.13 4.82
N PRO A 188 -3.46 19.80 4.85
CA PRO A 188 -2.68 19.58 3.65
C PRO A 188 -3.04 18.24 3.00
N PHE A 189 -2.96 18.18 1.67
CA PHE A 189 -3.21 16.94 0.95
C PHE A 189 -2.18 16.71 -0.17
N LEU A 190 -1.95 15.44 -0.47
CA LEU A 190 -1.16 15.03 -1.62
C LEU A 190 -2.04 14.98 -2.88
N PRO A 191 -1.68 15.67 -3.98
CA PRO A 191 -2.39 15.53 -5.24
C PRO A 191 -2.44 14.08 -5.70
N PHE A 192 -3.54 13.64 -6.30
CA PHE A 192 -3.59 12.34 -6.96
C PHE A 192 -2.83 12.40 -8.28
N SER A 193 -1.81 11.58 -8.43
CA SER A 193 -1.05 11.38 -9.68
C SER A 193 -1.94 10.93 -10.84
N THR A 194 -2.97 10.15 -10.54
CA THR A 194 -3.97 9.62 -11.48
C THR A 194 -5.16 10.58 -11.72
N CYS A 195 -5.14 11.80 -11.16
CA CYS A 195 -6.25 12.74 -11.31
C CYS A 195 -6.47 13.10 -12.79
N ARG A 196 -7.71 12.97 -13.28
CA ARG A 196 -8.04 13.30 -14.67
C ARG A 196 -7.91 14.79 -15.02
N ASP A 197 -8.05 15.67 -14.02
CA ASP A 197 -8.04 17.13 -14.23
C ASP A 197 -6.62 17.73 -14.14
N CYS A 198 -5.80 17.26 -13.19
CA CYS A 198 -4.47 17.86 -12.92
C CYS A 198 -3.32 16.83 -12.83
N GLY A 199 -3.62 15.54 -12.90
CA GLY A 199 -2.63 14.47 -12.85
C GLY A 199 -1.86 14.39 -14.17
N LYS A 200 -0.57 14.05 -14.07
CA LYS A 200 0.33 13.87 -15.22
C LYS A 200 1.13 12.60 -15.00
N LEU A 201 0.51 11.46 -15.31
CA LEU A 201 1.24 10.20 -15.40
C LEU A 201 2.13 10.22 -16.65
N SER A 202 3.40 9.85 -16.49
CA SER A 202 4.29 9.60 -17.60
C SER A 202 3.90 8.32 -18.34
N ASP A 203 4.07 8.31 -19.65
CA ASP A 203 4.00 7.09 -20.44
C ASP A 203 5.19 6.18 -20.08
N ASP A 204 4.93 4.88 -19.94
CA ASP A 204 5.97 3.91 -19.63
C ASP A 204 6.94 3.72 -20.81
N SER A 205 8.22 3.51 -20.49
CA SER A 205 9.31 3.40 -21.47
C SER A 205 10.47 2.59 -20.90
N PRO A 206 11.29 1.95 -21.76
CA PRO A 206 12.45 1.18 -21.29
C PRO A 206 13.49 2.07 -20.59
N GLU A 207 13.61 3.35 -20.96
CA GLU A 207 14.52 4.29 -20.33
C GLU A 207 14.16 4.53 -18.85
N LEU A 208 12.85 4.66 -18.54
CA LEU A 208 12.36 4.82 -17.17
C LEU A 208 12.56 3.57 -16.31
N ALA A 209 12.72 2.39 -16.93
CA ALA A 209 12.98 1.14 -16.22
C ALA A 209 14.47 0.86 -16.02
N THR A 210 15.38 1.67 -16.56
CA THR A 210 16.82 1.42 -16.40
C THR A 210 17.24 1.70 -14.96
N ILE A 211 17.82 0.70 -14.30
CA ILE A 211 18.32 0.83 -12.92
C ILE A 211 19.86 0.78 -12.94
N SER A 212 20.47 1.75 -12.27
CA SER A 212 21.90 1.76 -11.96
C SER A 212 22.05 1.98 -10.45
N LEU A 213 22.55 0.97 -9.75
CA LEU A 213 22.68 1.00 -8.29
C LEU A 213 23.66 2.11 -7.85
N GLN A 214 23.19 2.98 -6.95
CA GLN A 214 23.93 4.11 -6.39
C GLN A 214 24.42 3.81 -4.97
N SER A 215 25.48 4.50 -4.56
CA SER A 215 26.01 4.41 -3.19
C SER A 215 24.98 4.83 -2.15
N CYS A 216 24.79 4.00 -1.14
CA CYS A 216 23.82 4.16 -0.05
C CYS A 216 24.51 3.87 1.30
N PRO A 217 25.30 4.80 1.84
CA PRO A 217 26.04 4.60 3.09
C PRO A 217 25.12 4.27 4.26
N LYS A 218 25.44 3.18 4.96
CA LYS A 218 24.74 2.70 6.15
C LYS A 218 25.37 3.31 7.41
N PRO A 219 24.62 3.48 8.51
CA PRO A 219 25.19 4.00 9.75
C PRO A 219 26.21 3.05 10.37
N ASP A 220 26.07 1.74 10.11
CA ASP A 220 26.98 0.68 10.53
C ASP A 220 26.80 -0.55 9.61
N SER A 221 27.64 -1.57 9.78
CA SER A 221 27.62 -2.79 8.96
C SER A 221 26.41 -3.70 9.22
N SER A 222 25.68 -3.49 10.31
CA SER A 222 24.53 -4.29 10.76
C SER A 222 23.17 -3.70 10.43
N THR A 223 23.12 -2.42 10.06
CA THR A 223 21.91 -1.68 9.73
C THR A 223 21.70 -1.65 8.22
N TYR A 224 20.61 -2.23 7.72
CA TYR A 224 20.27 -2.30 6.29
C TYR A 224 19.30 -1.20 5.87
N ARG A 225 19.64 0.03 6.26
CA ARG A 225 18.93 1.27 5.97
C ARG A 225 19.97 2.36 5.72
N THR A 226 19.65 3.33 4.88
CA THR A 226 20.54 4.49 4.66
C THR A 226 20.73 5.31 5.95
N SER A 227 21.94 5.84 6.13
CA SER A 227 22.26 6.79 7.21
C SER A 227 21.70 8.20 6.97
N GLN A 228 21.20 8.48 5.75
CA GLN A 228 20.76 9.80 5.31
C GLN A 228 19.33 9.77 4.77
N PRO A 229 18.32 9.47 5.62
CA PRO A 229 16.92 9.61 5.21
C PRO A 229 16.63 11.08 4.88
N LYS A 230 15.88 11.34 3.81
CA LYS A 230 15.54 12.72 3.40
C LYS A 230 14.59 13.42 4.36
N THR A 231 13.79 12.66 5.08
CA THR A 231 12.77 13.19 5.99
C THR A 231 12.78 12.48 7.33
N SER A 232 12.45 13.24 8.37
CA SER A 232 12.26 12.75 9.72
C SER A 232 10.92 12.00 9.88
N PRO A 233 10.80 11.15 10.91
CA PRO A 233 9.52 10.54 11.31
C PRO A 233 8.36 11.55 11.47
N ARG A 234 8.65 12.75 11.97
CA ARG A 234 7.64 13.80 12.16
C ARG A 234 7.12 14.33 10.82
N GLU A 235 8.01 14.58 9.87
CA GLU A 235 7.65 15.06 8.53
C GLU A 235 6.87 14.00 7.74
N LEU A 236 7.21 12.71 7.88
CA LEU A 236 6.43 11.61 7.32
C LEU A 236 4.98 11.66 7.81
N MET A 237 4.81 11.73 9.12
CA MET A 237 3.47 11.81 9.74
C MET A 237 2.71 13.05 9.24
N GLN A 238 3.35 14.23 9.23
CA GLN A 238 2.71 15.47 8.76
C GLN A 238 2.36 15.48 7.27
N THR A 239 3.06 14.68 6.45
CA THR A 239 2.85 14.63 5.00
C THR A 239 1.72 13.67 4.63
N TYR A 240 1.63 12.53 5.31
CA TYR A 240 0.71 11.46 4.93
C TYR A 240 -0.51 11.33 5.84
N LEU A 241 -0.45 11.73 7.10
CA LEU A 241 -1.51 11.58 8.08
C LEU A 241 -2.28 12.88 8.29
N ASP A 242 -3.56 12.89 7.92
CA ASP A 242 -4.53 13.94 8.25
C ASP A 242 -5.95 13.35 8.20
N GLN A 243 -6.74 13.59 9.24
CA GLN A 243 -8.07 12.98 9.40
C GLN A 243 -9.13 13.56 8.44
N HIS A 244 -8.80 14.61 7.70
CA HIS A 244 -9.74 15.29 6.80
C HIS A 244 -9.34 15.18 5.34
N THR A 245 -8.06 15.01 5.02
CA THR A 245 -7.54 15.02 3.64
C THR A 245 -6.27 14.18 3.45
N GLY A 246 -5.83 13.44 4.48
CA GLY A 246 -4.61 12.65 4.47
C GLY A 246 -4.68 11.48 3.48
N LEU A 247 -3.51 11.00 3.08
CA LEU A 247 -3.41 9.73 2.37
C LEU A 247 -3.73 8.57 3.32
N VAL A 248 -3.26 8.68 4.56
CA VAL A 248 -3.68 7.87 5.70
C VAL A 248 -4.58 8.73 6.56
N GLN A 249 -5.79 8.23 6.84
CA GLN A 249 -6.80 9.02 7.56
C GLN A 249 -6.62 8.96 9.07
N ALA A 250 -6.23 7.79 9.58
CA ALA A 250 -6.19 7.53 11.00
C ALA A 250 -5.18 6.42 11.33
N LEU A 251 -4.72 6.46 12.58
CA LEU A 251 -3.93 5.41 13.22
C LEU A 251 -4.68 4.90 14.44
N SER A 252 -4.67 3.58 14.65
CA SER A 252 -5.17 2.93 15.86
C SER A 252 -4.03 2.20 16.56
N VAL A 253 -3.77 2.55 17.81
CA VAL A 253 -2.72 1.92 18.62
C VAL A 253 -3.34 0.84 19.50
N ASN A 254 -2.81 -0.38 19.43
CA ASN A 254 -3.22 -1.45 20.32
C ASN A 254 -2.59 -1.25 21.71
N GLN A 255 -3.41 -0.92 22.69
CA GLN A 255 -2.99 -0.66 24.08
C GLN A 255 -2.80 -1.93 24.92
N GLN A 256 -3.18 -3.10 24.41
CA GLN A 256 -3.17 -4.37 25.14
C GLN A 256 -1.99 -5.27 24.76
N SER A 257 -1.29 -4.97 23.67
CA SER A 257 -0.18 -5.78 23.17
C SER A 257 1.10 -5.58 23.99
N VAL A 258 1.91 -6.65 24.10
CA VAL A 258 3.24 -6.62 24.72
C VAL A 258 4.20 -5.71 23.96
N LEU A 259 4.18 -5.81 22.63
CA LEU A 259 4.90 -4.91 21.72
C LEU A 259 3.96 -3.81 21.23
N GLN A 260 4.55 -2.69 20.84
CA GLN A 260 3.77 -1.56 20.32
C GLN A 260 3.28 -1.94 18.92
N ILE A 261 1.96 -2.06 18.79
CA ILE A 261 1.30 -2.36 17.52
C ILE A 261 0.41 -1.18 17.13
N THR A 262 0.52 -0.75 15.89
CA THR A 262 -0.29 0.33 15.32
C THR A 262 -0.83 -0.10 13.97
N SER A 263 -2.12 0.14 13.74
CA SER A 263 -2.76 -0.06 12.44
C SER A 263 -3.04 1.31 11.83
N SER A 264 -2.67 1.50 10.57
CA SER A 264 -3.04 2.66 9.76
C SER A 264 -4.15 2.31 8.79
N TYR A 265 -5.05 3.26 8.53
CA TYR A 265 -6.16 3.08 7.60
C TYR A 265 -6.02 4.02 6.42
N LEU A 266 -6.08 3.45 5.23
CA LEU A 266 -6.00 4.15 3.95
C LEU A 266 -7.23 3.78 3.13
N GLN A 267 -7.89 4.79 2.59
CA GLN A 267 -8.99 4.59 1.68
C GLN A 267 -8.82 5.46 0.44
N ILE A 268 -8.95 4.81 -0.71
CA ILE A 268 -8.87 5.44 -2.03
C ILE A 268 -10.28 5.46 -2.58
N ALA A 269 -10.80 6.67 -2.76
CA ALA A 269 -12.10 6.90 -3.39
C ALA A 269 -11.93 7.92 -4.53
N THR A 270 -12.00 7.44 -5.77
CA THR A 270 -11.91 8.26 -6.99
C THR A 270 -13.02 7.84 -7.96
N ASP A 271 -13.14 8.54 -9.10
CA ASP A 271 -14.12 8.22 -10.16
C ASP A 271 -14.11 6.73 -10.57
N ASN A 272 -12.94 6.06 -10.54
CA ASN A 272 -12.75 4.71 -11.07
C ASN A 272 -12.23 3.71 -10.02
N GLU A 273 -12.13 4.11 -8.74
CA GLU A 273 -11.45 3.30 -7.73
C GLU A 273 -12.08 3.51 -6.35
N HIS A 274 -12.50 2.40 -5.74
CA HIS A 274 -12.92 2.33 -4.34
C HIS A 274 -12.16 1.17 -3.70
N LYS A 275 -11.07 1.48 -2.99
CA LYS A 275 -10.22 0.48 -2.36
C LYS A 275 -9.82 0.91 -0.97
N ASP A 276 -9.75 -0.08 -0.09
CA ASP A 276 -9.27 0.10 1.27
C ASP A 276 -7.95 -0.67 1.42
N ALA A 277 -7.01 -0.07 2.14
CA ALA A 277 -5.81 -0.73 2.59
C ALA A 277 -5.57 -0.39 4.06
N HIS A 278 -4.87 -1.28 4.73
CA HIS A 278 -4.33 -1.00 6.05
C HIS A 278 -2.81 -1.14 6.01
N GLY A 279 -2.14 -0.71 7.06
CA GLY A 279 -0.73 -0.99 7.33
C GLY A 279 -0.57 -1.34 8.80
N THR A 280 0.40 -2.19 9.14
CA THR A 280 0.58 -2.70 10.49
C THR A 280 2.03 -2.53 10.93
N GLY A 281 2.24 -1.63 11.89
CA GLY A 281 3.52 -1.46 12.52
C GLY A 281 3.61 -2.30 13.78
N SER A 282 4.71 -3.03 13.93
CA SER A 282 5.09 -3.71 15.18
C SER A 282 6.52 -3.33 15.56
N ALA A 283 6.68 -2.68 16.70
CA ALA A 283 7.97 -2.15 17.14
C ALA A 283 8.12 -2.14 18.67
N LEU A 284 9.33 -1.78 19.13
CA LEU A 284 9.60 -1.62 20.57
C LEU A 284 9.08 -0.29 21.12
N SER A 285 8.90 0.73 20.27
CA SER A 285 8.36 2.03 20.65
C SER A 285 7.12 2.40 19.85
N GLN A 286 6.20 3.13 20.47
CA GLN A 286 4.94 3.52 19.85
C GLN A 286 5.18 4.41 18.63
N GLN A 287 6.12 5.36 18.73
CA GLN A 287 6.46 6.24 17.63
C GLN A 287 6.99 5.46 16.42
N GLN A 288 7.86 4.45 16.65
CA GLN A 288 8.36 3.62 15.56
C GLN A 288 7.24 2.78 14.94
N SER A 289 6.37 2.21 15.77
CA SER A 289 5.21 1.44 15.32
C SER A 289 4.29 2.28 14.41
N MET A 290 3.96 3.51 14.82
CA MET A 290 3.16 4.44 14.00
C MET A 290 3.80 4.75 12.64
N VAL A 291 5.12 4.94 12.61
CA VAL A 291 5.85 5.22 11.36
C VAL A 291 5.87 4.00 10.46
N VAL A 292 6.13 2.81 11.00
CA VAL A 292 6.13 1.57 10.20
C VAL A 292 4.74 1.30 9.63
N SER A 293 3.67 1.44 10.42
CA SER A 293 2.30 1.24 9.93
C SER A 293 1.99 2.20 8.79
N LEU A 294 2.30 3.50 8.97
CA LEU A 294 2.12 4.53 7.95
C LEU A 294 2.87 4.18 6.65
N LEU A 295 4.13 3.78 6.75
CA LEU A 295 4.97 3.44 5.59
C LEU A 295 4.45 2.21 4.86
N GLU A 296 3.93 1.20 5.55
CA GLU A 296 3.31 0.04 4.92
C GLU A 296 2.01 0.41 4.18
N ALA A 297 1.17 1.29 4.75
CA ALA A 297 0.00 1.79 4.02
C ALA A 297 0.39 2.57 2.76
N VAL A 298 1.47 3.36 2.83
CA VAL A 298 2.04 4.09 1.68
C VAL A 298 2.62 3.13 0.63
N GLU A 299 3.24 2.02 1.02
CA GLU A 299 3.66 0.94 0.11
C GLU A 299 2.45 0.34 -0.61
N ARG A 300 1.42 -0.08 0.14
CA ARG A 300 0.19 -0.66 -0.44
C ARG A 300 -0.51 0.30 -1.42
N TYR A 301 -0.47 1.60 -1.15
CA TYR A 301 -1.00 2.61 -2.08
C TYR A 301 -0.38 2.51 -3.48
N ALA A 302 0.92 2.20 -3.57
CA ALA A 302 1.65 2.03 -4.81
C ALA A 302 1.32 0.71 -5.52
N GLY A 303 1.22 -0.39 -4.77
CA GLY A 303 0.96 -1.72 -5.34
C GLY A 303 -0.48 -1.94 -5.81
N LEU A 304 -1.44 -1.20 -5.25
CA LEU A 304 -2.87 -1.36 -5.57
C LEU A 304 -3.25 -0.84 -6.96
N ASN A 305 -2.50 0.08 -7.56
CA ASN A 305 -2.83 0.65 -8.86
C ASN A 305 -1.58 1.24 -9.55
N ALA A 306 -1.58 1.33 -10.88
CA ALA A 306 -0.51 1.97 -11.63
C ALA A 306 -0.55 3.49 -11.45
N ARG A 307 0.29 4.00 -10.53
CA ARG A 307 0.37 5.43 -10.16
C ARG A 307 1.66 6.13 -10.56
N SER A 308 2.67 5.37 -10.95
CA SER A 308 3.94 5.94 -11.44
C SER A 308 3.89 6.22 -12.94
N LYS A 309 3.32 5.30 -13.73
CA LYS A 309 3.37 5.33 -15.19
C LYS A 309 2.18 4.62 -15.83
N ARG A 310 1.88 4.98 -17.08
CA ARG A 310 0.84 4.35 -17.91
C ARG A 310 1.44 3.26 -18.80
N ALA A 311 0.85 2.07 -18.78
CA ALA A 311 1.23 1.01 -19.72
C ALA A 311 0.97 1.43 -21.18
N MET A 312 1.98 1.24 -22.03
CA MET A 312 1.94 1.64 -23.44
C MET A 312 1.87 0.45 -24.41
N ILE A 313 2.05 -0.76 -23.89
CA ILE A 313 2.18 -1.98 -24.70
C ILE A 313 1.05 -2.93 -24.32
N GLN A 314 0.22 -3.26 -25.31
CA GLN A 314 -0.80 -4.30 -25.21
C GLN A 314 -0.58 -5.34 -26.30
N ALA A 315 -0.05 -6.49 -25.92
CA ALA A 315 0.37 -7.56 -26.82
C ALA A 315 0.34 -8.89 -26.09
N SER A 316 0.50 -9.97 -26.86
CA SER A 316 0.73 -11.31 -26.33
C SER A 316 2.23 -11.58 -26.17
N TYR A 317 2.58 -12.52 -25.29
CA TYR A 317 3.96 -12.96 -25.11
C TYR A 317 4.61 -13.37 -26.45
N GLN A 318 3.87 -14.13 -27.27
CA GLN A 318 4.34 -14.58 -28.58
C GLN A 318 4.64 -13.41 -29.53
N GLU A 319 3.76 -12.39 -29.60
CA GLU A 319 3.98 -11.21 -30.43
C GLU A 319 5.24 -10.45 -29.99
N LEU A 320 5.44 -10.27 -28.69
CA LEU A 320 6.60 -9.54 -28.14
C LEU A 320 7.93 -10.25 -28.40
N ILE A 321 7.96 -11.58 -28.24
CA ILE A 321 9.15 -12.38 -28.57
C ILE A 321 9.44 -12.31 -30.08
N GLN A 322 8.42 -12.37 -30.94
CA GLN A 322 8.58 -12.23 -32.39
C GLN A 322 9.12 -10.85 -32.79
N GLN A 323 8.79 -9.81 -32.03
CA GLN A 323 9.32 -8.46 -32.19
C GLN A 323 10.75 -8.30 -31.64
N GLY A 324 11.32 -9.33 -31.01
CA GLY A 324 12.66 -9.31 -30.45
C GLY A 324 12.77 -8.62 -29.10
N HIS A 325 11.66 -8.41 -28.39
CA HIS A 325 11.70 -7.86 -27.03
C HIS A 325 12.22 -8.89 -26.02
N LEU A 326 12.88 -8.40 -24.97
CA LEU A 326 13.12 -9.17 -23.76
C LEU A 326 11.83 -9.16 -22.92
N VAL A 327 11.29 -10.34 -22.65
CA VAL A 327 9.97 -10.51 -22.01
C VAL A 327 10.08 -11.55 -20.91
N LEU A 328 9.51 -11.25 -19.74
CA LEU A 328 9.37 -12.24 -18.68
C LEU A 328 8.40 -13.34 -19.14
N ASP A 329 8.87 -14.58 -19.21
CA ASP A 329 8.02 -15.74 -19.48
C ASP A 329 7.07 -15.98 -18.29
N PRO A 330 5.75 -15.79 -18.47
CA PRO A 330 4.79 -15.92 -17.38
C PRO A 330 4.74 -17.32 -16.74
N THR A 331 5.18 -18.37 -17.45
CA THR A 331 5.19 -19.74 -16.93
C THR A 331 6.17 -19.89 -15.75
N THR A 332 7.20 -19.06 -15.69
CA THR A 332 8.21 -19.06 -14.62
C THR A 332 7.71 -18.50 -13.29
N LEU A 333 6.53 -17.88 -13.28
CA LEU A 333 5.88 -17.33 -12.09
C LEU A 333 4.97 -18.33 -11.36
N GLY A 334 4.87 -19.56 -11.88
CA GLY A 334 3.92 -20.57 -11.42
C GLY A 334 2.51 -20.23 -11.91
N LEU A 335 1.96 -21.07 -12.79
CA LEU A 335 0.59 -20.91 -13.28
C LEU A 335 -0.39 -21.69 -12.39
N HIS A 336 -1.67 -21.33 -12.50
CA HIS A 336 -2.75 -22.09 -11.88
C HIS A 336 -3.03 -23.36 -12.69
N SER A 337 -3.53 -24.39 -12.01
CA SER A 337 -4.04 -25.61 -12.66
C SER A 337 -5.34 -25.33 -13.42
N GLN A 338 -5.74 -26.27 -14.28
CA GLN A 338 -6.98 -26.14 -15.04
C GLN A 338 -8.21 -26.13 -14.12
N GLU A 339 -8.17 -26.89 -13.02
CA GLU A 339 -9.21 -26.93 -11.99
C GLU A 339 -9.33 -25.57 -11.29
N GLN A 340 -8.21 -24.97 -10.92
CA GLN A 340 -8.16 -23.64 -10.30
C GLN A 340 -8.72 -22.57 -11.24
N TYR A 341 -8.32 -22.55 -12.52
CA TYR A 341 -8.90 -21.63 -13.50
C TYR A 341 -10.42 -21.81 -13.65
N THR A 342 -10.90 -23.05 -13.66
CA THR A 342 -12.33 -23.36 -13.73
C THR A 342 -13.07 -22.84 -12.49
N TYR A 343 -12.49 -22.98 -11.31
CA TYR A 343 -13.02 -22.41 -10.07
C TYR A 343 -13.13 -20.88 -10.15
N HIS A 344 -12.06 -20.20 -10.58
CA HIS A 344 -12.03 -18.73 -10.71
C HIS A 344 -13.06 -18.19 -11.70
N GLN A 345 -13.41 -18.95 -12.73
CA GLN A 345 -14.47 -18.60 -13.70
C GLN A 345 -15.89 -18.66 -13.12
N GLN A 346 -16.09 -19.44 -12.06
CA GLN A 346 -17.41 -19.64 -11.44
C GLN A 346 -17.69 -18.66 -10.29
N GLN A 347 -16.68 -17.92 -9.82
CA GLN A 347 -16.78 -17.03 -8.68
C GLN A 347 -17.10 -15.59 -9.10
N PRO A 348 -18.25 -15.01 -8.70
CA PRO A 348 -18.63 -13.63 -9.08
C PRO A 348 -17.71 -12.54 -8.51
N SER A 349 -17.05 -12.82 -7.38
CA SER A 349 -16.14 -11.88 -6.68
C SER A 349 -14.73 -11.85 -7.27
N CYS A 350 -14.34 -12.91 -7.96
CA CYS A 350 -13.09 -13.02 -8.71
C CYS A 350 -13.44 -12.71 -10.17
N HIS A 351 -13.30 -11.45 -10.59
CA HIS A 351 -13.27 -11.13 -12.02
C HIS A 351 -12.22 -12.04 -12.68
N SER A 352 -12.71 -13.02 -13.45
CA SER A 352 -12.15 -14.37 -13.48
C SER A 352 -10.73 -14.44 -14.03
N LEU A 353 -9.82 -15.07 -13.28
CA LEU A 353 -8.52 -15.42 -13.86
C LEU A 353 -8.75 -16.24 -15.12
N VAL A 354 -8.05 -15.88 -16.20
CA VAL A 354 -8.12 -16.62 -17.46
C VAL A 354 -6.92 -17.55 -17.58
N ALA A 355 -7.13 -18.71 -18.21
CA ALA A 355 -6.04 -19.65 -18.46
C ALA A 355 -4.99 -18.99 -19.37
N TYR A 356 -3.73 -18.99 -18.92
CA TYR A 356 -2.64 -18.41 -19.71
C TYR A 356 -2.37 -19.24 -20.96
N HIS A 357 -2.14 -18.57 -22.08
CA HIS A 357 -1.51 -19.14 -23.27
C HIS A 357 -0.64 -18.06 -23.96
N PRO A 358 0.40 -18.43 -24.71
CA PRO A 358 1.35 -17.46 -25.30
C PRO A 358 0.73 -16.40 -26.23
N GLY A 359 -0.46 -16.66 -26.78
CA GLY A 359 -1.23 -15.74 -27.62
C GLY A 359 -2.23 -14.87 -26.86
N LEU A 360 -2.31 -14.98 -25.53
CA LEU A 360 -3.19 -14.15 -24.70
C LEU A 360 -2.62 -12.73 -24.64
N ARG A 361 -3.42 -11.74 -25.05
CA ARG A 361 -3.03 -10.33 -24.99
C ARG A 361 -3.35 -9.74 -23.62
N CYS A 362 -2.42 -8.98 -23.08
CA CYS A 362 -2.59 -8.18 -21.86
C CYS A 362 -1.70 -6.94 -21.93
N ASN A 363 -1.80 -6.06 -20.93
CA ASN A 363 -0.88 -4.93 -20.81
C ASN A 363 0.47 -5.38 -20.26
N TRP A 364 1.52 -4.77 -20.78
CA TRP A 364 2.91 -4.96 -20.35
C TRP A 364 3.52 -3.63 -19.95
N ILE A 365 4.38 -3.69 -18.94
CA ILE A 365 5.19 -2.57 -18.47
C ILE A 365 6.66 -2.95 -18.40
N TRP A 366 7.53 -1.96 -18.44
CA TRP A 366 8.96 -2.13 -18.32
C TRP A 366 9.39 -2.27 -16.85
N GLY A 367 10.09 -3.36 -16.55
CA GLY A 367 10.93 -3.54 -15.37
C GLY A 367 12.41 -3.64 -15.76
N TYR A 368 13.28 -3.85 -14.79
CA TYR A 368 14.71 -4.07 -15.00
C TYR A 368 15.10 -5.49 -14.62
N SER A 369 15.73 -6.23 -15.53
CA SER A 369 16.33 -7.54 -15.22
C SER A 369 17.80 -7.35 -14.87
N PHE A 370 18.21 -7.85 -13.69
CA PHE A 370 19.62 -7.87 -13.31
C PHE A 370 20.41 -8.97 -14.04
N GLN A 371 19.77 -10.07 -14.43
CA GLN A 371 20.37 -11.12 -15.24
C GLN A 371 20.75 -10.61 -16.63
N HIS A 372 19.86 -9.86 -17.28
CA HIS A 372 20.07 -9.32 -18.61
C HIS A 372 20.72 -7.93 -18.60
N GLN A 373 20.79 -7.28 -17.43
CA GLN A 373 21.25 -5.91 -17.24
C GLN A 373 20.53 -4.91 -18.16
N ALA A 374 19.24 -5.16 -18.41
CA ALA A 374 18.45 -4.44 -19.40
C ALA A 374 16.97 -4.33 -18.99
N PRO A 375 16.24 -3.35 -19.54
CA PRO A 375 14.79 -3.31 -19.46
C PRO A 375 14.14 -4.58 -20.01
N ILE A 376 13.16 -5.10 -19.29
CA ILE A 376 12.38 -6.31 -19.61
C ILE A 376 10.89 -6.01 -19.49
N LEU A 377 10.08 -6.59 -20.37
CA LEU A 377 8.62 -6.49 -20.28
C LEU A 377 8.06 -7.46 -19.26
N VAL A 378 7.21 -6.95 -18.36
CA VAL A 378 6.51 -7.68 -17.29
C VAL A 378 5.00 -7.47 -17.46
N PRO A 379 4.16 -8.50 -17.27
CA PRO A 379 2.71 -8.31 -17.29
C PRO A 379 2.28 -7.29 -16.23
N GLU A 380 1.47 -6.31 -16.60
CA GLU A 380 1.12 -5.18 -15.74
C GLU A 380 0.49 -5.61 -14.41
N HIS A 381 -0.40 -6.60 -14.44
CA HIS A 381 -1.06 -7.15 -13.24
C HIS A 381 -0.12 -7.89 -12.30
N CYS A 382 1.07 -8.32 -12.77
CA CYS A 382 2.10 -8.91 -11.91
C CYS A 382 2.87 -7.85 -11.12
N ALA A 383 2.91 -6.61 -11.62
CA ALA A 383 3.49 -5.49 -10.91
C ALA A 383 2.49 -4.85 -9.96
N TYR A 384 1.26 -4.63 -10.39
CA TYR A 384 0.22 -3.96 -9.60
C TYR A 384 -0.95 -4.90 -9.31
N TYR A 385 -0.96 -5.46 -8.10
CA TYR A 385 -1.87 -6.55 -7.71
C TYR A 385 -3.35 -6.11 -7.57
N GLY A 386 -3.59 -4.81 -7.41
CA GLY A 386 -4.95 -4.27 -7.26
C GLY A 386 -5.60 -3.78 -8.56
N LEU A 387 -4.98 -3.99 -9.74
CA LEU A 387 -5.56 -3.51 -10.99
C LEU A 387 -6.94 -4.13 -11.29
N PRO A 388 -7.87 -3.35 -11.87
CA PRO A 388 -9.13 -3.90 -12.36
C PRO A 388 -8.84 -4.87 -13.50
N ARG A 389 -9.50 -6.03 -13.46
CA ARG A 389 -9.37 -7.06 -14.49
C ARG A 389 -10.45 -6.82 -15.54
N THR A 390 -10.06 -6.59 -16.79
CA THR A 390 -11.00 -6.37 -17.89
C THR A 390 -10.75 -7.38 -19.01
N ALA A 391 -11.65 -7.42 -20.00
CA ALA A 391 -11.44 -8.28 -21.17
C ALA A 391 -10.21 -7.83 -21.99
N GLU A 392 -9.90 -6.54 -21.98
CA GLU A 392 -8.77 -5.92 -22.67
C GLU A 392 -7.46 -6.06 -21.89
N ASN A 393 -7.51 -6.15 -20.56
CA ASN A 393 -6.36 -6.41 -19.71
C ASN A 393 -6.66 -7.53 -18.70
N PRO A 394 -6.69 -8.79 -19.17
CA PRO A 394 -7.00 -9.93 -18.32
C PRO A 394 -5.83 -10.25 -17.39
N ALA A 395 -6.15 -10.80 -16.21
CA ALA A 395 -5.18 -11.41 -15.31
C ALA A 395 -5.23 -12.93 -15.45
N PHE A 396 -4.07 -13.57 -15.43
CA PHE A 396 -3.94 -15.03 -15.53
C PHE A 396 -3.20 -15.64 -14.33
N ILE A 397 -2.73 -14.81 -13.40
CA ILE A 397 -2.15 -15.18 -12.12
C ILE A 397 -2.81 -14.34 -11.01
N TYR A 398 -3.08 -14.98 -9.87
CA TYR A 398 -3.36 -14.30 -8.61
C TYR A 398 -2.07 -13.71 -8.01
N GLU A 399 -2.06 -12.40 -7.83
CA GLU A 399 -0.96 -11.67 -7.20
C GLU A 399 -1.41 -10.87 -5.96
N ILE A 400 -0.44 -10.61 -5.09
CA ILE A 400 -0.58 -9.83 -3.85
C ILE A 400 0.63 -8.90 -3.68
N SER A 401 0.79 -8.29 -2.50
CA SER A 401 1.91 -7.40 -2.19
C SER A 401 3.28 -8.09 -2.05
N ASN A 402 3.39 -9.41 -2.27
CA ASN A 402 4.64 -10.16 -2.10
C ASN A 402 5.79 -9.53 -2.91
N GLY A 403 6.84 -9.07 -2.25
CA GLY A 403 7.98 -8.41 -2.90
C GLY A 403 7.75 -6.93 -3.24
N CYS A 404 6.61 -6.35 -2.88
CA CYS A 404 6.46 -4.91 -2.81
C CYS A 404 7.23 -4.37 -1.61
N ALA A 405 7.97 -3.28 -1.79
CA ALA A 405 8.71 -2.68 -0.69
C ALA A 405 8.93 -1.19 -0.89
N LEU A 406 8.97 -0.49 0.23
CA LEU A 406 9.24 0.94 0.32
C LEU A 406 10.58 1.17 1.02
N GLY A 407 11.35 2.15 0.54
CA GLY A 407 12.63 2.52 1.11
C GLY A 407 12.93 4.01 0.96
N ASN A 408 13.93 4.49 1.70
CA ASN A 408 14.43 5.87 1.58
C ASN A 408 15.17 6.14 0.25
N CYS A 409 15.56 5.07 -0.44
CA CYS A 409 16.15 5.07 -1.77
C CYS A 409 15.74 3.79 -2.50
N LEU A 410 16.13 3.68 -3.78
CA LEU A 410 15.72 2.57 -4.64
C LEU A 410 16.38 1.27 -4.18
N GLU A 411 17.66 1.32 -3.82
CA GLU A 411 18.46 0.20 -3.33
C GLU A 411 17.85 -0.39 -2.06
N GLU A 412 17.39 0.46 -1.15
CA GLU A 412 16.72 0.03 0.08
C GLU A 412 15.38 -0.64 -0.22
N ALA A 413 14.59 -0.08 -1.14
CA ALA A 413 13.33 -0.70 -1.56
C ALA A 413 13.57 -2.07 -2.21
N ILE A 414 14.53 -2.19 -3.13
CA ILE A 414 14.88 -3.46 -3.79
C ILE A 414 15.36 -4.49 -2.76
N PHE A 415 16.27 -4.11 -1.86
CA PHE A 415 16.83 -5.01 -0.85
C PHE A 415 15.74 -5.60 0.05
N HIS A 416 14.81 -4.77 0.53
CA HIS A 416 13.71 -5.24 1.38
C HIS A 416 12.66 -6.02 0.59
N GLY A 417 12.42 -5.69 -0.68
CA GLY A 417 11.54 -6.48 -1.57
C GLY A 417 12.09 -7.88 -1.84
N MET A 418 13.40 -8.00 -2.12
CA MET A 418 14.07 -9.31 -2.23
C MET A 418 13.96 -10.12 -0.94
N MET A 419 14.22 -9.48 0.20
CA MET A 419 14.16 -10.13 1.51
C MET A 419 12.77 -10.70 1.82
N GLU A 420 11.70 -9.98 1.44
CA GLU A 420 10.34 -10.49 1.57
C GLU A 420 10.09 -11.70 0.65
N VAL A 421 10.46 -11.63 -0.63
CA VAL A 421 10.31 -12.76 -1.56
C VAL A 421 11.02 -14.01 -1.03
N ILE A 422 12.23 -13.83 -0.49
CA ILE A 422 13.02 -14.90 0.12
C ILE A 422 12.34 -15.49 1.37
N GLU A 423 11.80 -14.64 2.24
CA GLU A 423 11.05 -15.06 3.43
C GLU A 423 9.84 -15.91 3.07
N ARG A 424 9.08 -15.48 2.05
CA ARG A 424 7.88 -16.18 1.58
C ARG A 424 8.24 -17.49 0.89
N ASP A 425 9.25 -17.51 0.02
CA ASP A 425 9.72 -18.75 -0.63
C ASP A 425 10.14 -19.79 0.41
N THR A 426 10.96 -19.37 1.38
CA THR A 426 11.41 -20.23 2.49
C THR A 426 10.23 -20.89 3.20
N PHE A 427 9.26 -20.06 3.61
CA PHE A 427 8.12 -20.51 4.38
C PHE A 427 7.29 -21.51 3.58
N LEU A 428 6.99 -21.19 2.32
CA LEU A 428 6.18 -22.04 1.45
C LEU A 428 6.92 -23.33 1.09
N LEU A 429 8.22 -23.28 0.87
CA LEU A 429 9.04 -24.46 0.62
C LEU A 429 9.03 -25.40 1.84
N THR A 430 9.16 -24.83 3.04
CA THR A 430 9.04 -25.58 4.29
C THR A 430 7.68 -26.26 4.42
N TRP A 431 6.61 -25.52 4.12
CA TRP A 431 5.22 -25.99 4.25
C TRP A 431 4.86 -27.07 3.23
N TYR A 432 5.07 -26.78 1.95
CA TYR A 432 4.63 -27.62 0.84
C TYR A 432 5.49 -28.88 0.67
N ALA A 433 6.76 -28.82 1.07
CA ALA A 433 7.63 -30.00 1.11
C ALA A 433 7.66 -30.70 2.48
N GLN A 434 6.88 -30.21 3.46
CA GLN A 434 6.82 -30.73 4.84
C GLN A 434 8.21 -30.95 5.46
N LEU A 435 9.10 -29.96 5.35
CA LEU A 435 10.50 -30.08 5.76
C LEU A 435 10.63 -30.09 7.28
N SER A 436 11.23 -31.16 7.83
CA SER A 436 11.56 -31.24 9.26
C SER A 436 12.82 -30.45 9.57
N LEU A 437 12.64 -29.14 9.77
CA LEU A 437 13.74 -28.17 9.94
C LEU A 437 14.41 -28.29 11.32
N PRO A 438 15.72 -27.99 11.46
CA PRO A 438 16.39 -27.97 12.75
C PRO A 438 15.78 -26.93 13.71
N GLN A 439 15.39 -27.36 14.91
CA GLN A 439 14.90 -26.47 15.96
C GLN A 439 16.07 -25.75 16.65
N LEU A 440 15.91 -24.43 16.83
CA LEU A 440 16.88 -23.57 17.49
C LEU A 440 16.63 -23.54 19.00
N ASP A 441 17.69 -23.66 19.79
CA ASP A 441 17.64 -23.35 21.22
C ASP A 441 17.59 -21.83 21.45
N LEU A 442 16.41 -21.31 21.77
CA LEU A 442 16.20 -19.88 22.03
C LEU A 442 16.93 -19.37 23.29
N GLN A 443 17.35 -20.24 24.22
CA GLN A 443 18.18 -19.82 25.36
C GLN A 443 19.61 -19.47 24.95
N SER A 444 20.07 -20.03 23.83
CA SER A 444 21.41 -19.77 23.28
C SER A 444 21.53 -18.46 22.48
N VAL A 445 20.41 -17.76 22.18
CA VAL A 445 20.44 -16.42 21.57
C VAL A 445 21.38 -15.51 22.38
N THR A 446 22.27 -14.76 21.74
CA THR A 446 23.29 -13.95 22.44
C THR A 446 22.69 -12.68 23.02
N ASN A 447 21.83 -11.99 22.27
CA ASN A 447 21.19 -10.76 22.73
C ASN A 447 20.17 -11.02 23.87
N PRO A 448 20.40 -10.48 25.09
CA PRO A 448 19.50 -10.68 26.23
C PRO A 448 18.11 -10.09 26.03
N ASP A 449 17.97 -8.98 25.29
CA ASP A 449 16.68 -8.32 25.09
C ASP A 449 15.71 -9.20 24.29
N ILE A 450 16.23 -9.94 23.31
CA ILE A 450 15.44 -10.91 22.54
C ILE A 450 14.99 -12.06 23.44
N ARG A 451 15.87 -12.59 24.30
CA ARG A 451 15.50 -13.65 25.26
C ARG A 451 14.40 -13.18 26.23
N ILE A 452 14.52 -11.96 26.75
CA ILE A 452 13.53 -11.35 27.63
C ILE A 452 12.19 -11.15 26.89
N MET A 453 12.25 -10.66 25.65
CA MET A 453 11.05 -10.47 24.82
C MET A 453 10.32 -11.78 24.58
N ILE A 454 11.03 -12.86 24.22
CA ILE A 454 10.45 -14.20 24.07
C ILE A 454 9.73 -14.60 25.37
N LYS A 455 10.41 -14.52 26.52
CA LYS A 455 9.80 -14.88 27.81
C LYS A 455 8.59 -14.03 28.15
N ARG A 456 8.60 -12.74 27.82
CA ARG A 456 7.47 -11.85 28.03
C ARG A 456 6.28 -12.23 27.15
N LEU A 457 6.51 -12.56 25.88
CA LEU A 457 5.46 -13.05 24.98
C LEU A 457 4.89 -14.38 25.46
N GLU A 458 5.74 -15.34 25.82
CA GLU A 458 5.31 -16.65 26.33
C GLU A 458 4.45 -16.50 27.59
N GLN A 459 4.88 -15.69 28.55
CA GLN A 459 4.17 -15.47 29.81
C GLN A 459 2.86 -14.70 29.65
N HIS A 460 2.84 -13.68 28.78
CA HIS A 460 1.67 -12.82 28.63
C HIS A 460 0.55 -13.50 27.84
N TYR A 461 0.88 -14.19 26.74
CA TYR A 461 -0.11 -14.81 25.87
C TYR A 461 -0.35 -16.30 26.20
N GLY A 462 0.55 -16.93 26.97
CA GLY A 462 0.43 -18.34 27.38
C GLY A 462 0.83 -19.36 26.32
N TYR A 463 1.63 -18.96 25.33
CA TYR A 463 2.13 -19.84 24.26
C TYR A 463 3.60 -20.21 24.48
N SER A 464 4.01 -21.39 24.07
CA SER A 464 5.43 -21.73 23.92
C SER A 464 5.91 -21.32 22.54
N ILE A 465 7.02 -20.58 22.46
CA ILE A 465 7.59 -20.13 21.19
C ILE A 465 8.75 -21.05 20.80
N ARG A 466 8.71 -21.55 19.57
CA ARG A 466 9.77 -22.34 18.93
C ARG A 466 10.22 -21.63 17.65
N ALA A 467 11.51 -21.74 17.33
CA ALA A 467 12.07 -21.23 16.09
C ALA A 467 12.88 -22.33 15.40
N PHE A 468 12.84 -22.33 14.07
CA PHE A 468 13.49 -23.33 13.24
C PHE A 468 14.37 -22.65 12.20
N ASN A 469 15.55 -23.20 11.94
CA ASN A 469 16.42 -22.70 10.89
C ASN A 469 15.84 -23.10 9.53
N ALA A 470 15.23 -22.12 8.86
CA ALA A 470 14.61 -22.27 7.56
C ALA A 470 15.45 -21.63 6.45
N SER A 471 16.74 -21.35 6.67
CA SER A 471 17.58 -20.67 5.66
C SER A 471 17.67 -21.49 4.36
N LEU A 472 17.54 -22.83 4.44
CA LEU A 472 17.52 -23.74 3.30
C LEU A 472 18.70 -23.48 2.35
N ASP A 473 18.45 -23.22 1.07
CA ASP A 473 19.47 -22.81 0.11
C ASP A 473 19.56 -21.28 -0.05
N HIS A 474 18.80 -20.48 0.70
CA HIS A 474 18.84 -19.03 0.56
C HIS A 474 20.14 -18.41 1.06
N ALA A 475 20.42 -17.22 0.52
CA ALA A 475 21.62 -16.49 0.88
C ALA A 475 21.46 -15.70 2.19
N LEU A 476 20.24 -15.49 2.67
CA LEU A 476 19.90 -14.79 3.92
C LEU A 476 19.52 -15.77 5.02
N THR A 477 19.58 -15.33 6.28
CA THR A 477 19.02 -16.12 7.38
C THR A 477 17.50 -16.02 7.36
N CYS A 478 16.85 -17.17 7.24
CA CYS A 478 15.40 -17.30 7.27
C CYS A 478 15.00 -18.23 8.40
N LEU A 479 13.99 -17.83 9.17
CA LEU A 479 13.48 -18.59 10.31
C LEU A 479 12.00 -18.85 10.12
N CYS A 480 11.55 -20.04 10.52
CA CYS A 480 10.15 -20.34 10.74
C CYS A 480 9.88 -20.34 12.25
N LEU A 481 8.84 -19.65 12.70
CA LEU A 481 8.47 -19.53 14.10
C LEU A 481 7.11 -20.20 14.31
N LEU A 482 6.98 -20.89 15.44
CA LEU A 482 5.77 -21.57 15.85
C LEU A 482 5.46 -21.19 17.30
N ALA A 483 4.30 -20.58 17.55
CA ALA A 483 3.73 -20.42 18.88
C ALA A 483 2.68 -21.50 19.11
N VAL A 484 2.81 -22.30 20.17
CA VAL A 484 1.90 -23.41 20.48
C VAL A 484 1.27 -23.21 21.85
N ASP A 485 -0.05 -23.35 21.93
CA ASP A 485 -0.75 -23.40 23.20
C ASP A 485 -0.63 -24.80 23.82
N GLU A 486 0.49 -25.09 24.48
CA GLU A 486 0.79 -26.42 25.04
C GLU A 486 -0.26 -26.90 26.06
N GLN A 487 -1.00 -25.98 26.68
CA GLN A 487 -2.03 -26.29 27.68
C GLN A 487 -3.39 -26.66 27.07
N GLN A 488 -3.58 -26.46 25.75
CA GLN A 488 -4.86 -26.66 25.06
C GLN A 488 -6.00 -25.96 25.80
N ARG A 489 -5.80 -24.68 26.13
CA ARG A 489 -6.80 -23.84 26.79
C ARG A 489 -8.05 -23.80 25.92
N GLU A 490 -9.20 -23.91 26.57
CA GLU A 490 -10.49 -23.84 25.91
C GLU A 490 -10.63 -22.49 25.19
N ASP A 491 -11.17 -22.52 23.97
CA ASP A 491 -11.41 -21.34 23.14
C ASP A 491 -10.19 -20.45 22.86
N MET A 492 -8.99 -21.03 22.92
CA MET A 492 -7.76 -20.36 22.49
C MET A 492 -7.26 -20.93 21.16
N PRO A 493 -6.65 -20.10 20.30
CA PRO A 493 -5.93 -20.60 19.13
C PRO A 493 -4.89 -21.66 19.50
N ARG A 494 -4.90 -22.80 18.82
CA ARG A 494 -3.93 -23.87 19.07
C ARG A 494 -2.51 -23.50 18.65
N ALA A 495 -2.34 -22.92 17.46
CA ALA A 495 -1.02 -22.57 16.94
C ALA A 495 -1.03 -21.30 16.07
N HIS A 496 0.08 -20.57 16.09
CA HIS A 496 0.39 -19.49 15.14
C HIS A 496 1.74 -19.78 14.48
N VAL A 497 1.84 -19.52 13.18
CA VAL A 497 3.06 -19.77 12.40
C VAL A 497 3.47 -18.52 11.65
N MET A 498 4.72 -18.10 11.82
CA MET A 498 5.29 -16.92 11.16
C MET A 498 6.65 -17.24 10.56
N ALA A 499 7.17 -16.32 9.76
CA ALA A 499 8.54 -16.37 9.30
C ALA A 499 9.27 -15.06 9.62
N GLY A 500 10.60 -15.10 9.52
CA GLY A 500 11.42 -13.90 9.62
C GLY A 500 12.69 -14.07 8.79
N CYS A 501 13.01 -13.05 7.99
CA CYS A 501 14.19 -13.02 7.16
C CYS A 501 15.05 -11.78 7.44
N HIS A 502 16.36 -11.99 7.59
CA HIS A 502 17.34 -10.91 7.69
C HIS A 502 18.75 -11.45 7.44
N PRO A 503 19.69 -10.63 6.94
CA PRO A 503 21.11 -11.01 6.90
C PRO A 503 21.72 -11.35 8.27
N GLN A 504 21.13 -10.84 9.35
CA GLN A 504 21.57 -11.10 10.73
C GLN A 504 20.57 -12.02 11.44
N PRO A 505 21.01 -13.19 11.95
CA PRO A 505 20.12 -14.19 12.53
C PRO A 505 19.21 -13.68 13.66
N GLU A 506 19.76 -12.90 14.58
CA GLU A 506 18.99 -12.37 15.71
C GLU A 506 17.97 -11.32 15.26
N GLN A 507 18.26 -10.57 14.20
CA GLN A 507 17.30 -9.64 13.61
C GLN A 507 16.21 -10.38 12.82
N ALA A 508 16.55 -11.51 12.16
CA ALA A 508 15.54 -12.37 11.54
C ALA A 508 14.56 -12.91 12.59
N LEU A 509 15.08 -13.33 13.76
CA LEU A 509 14.27 -13.75 14.90
C LEU A 509 13.42 -12.59 15.45
N LEU A 510 14.00 -11.40 15.64
CA LEU A 510 13.26 -10.22 16.12
C LEU A 510 12.14 -9.83 15.15
N ARG A 511 12.36 -9.89 13.84
CA ARG A 511 11.32 -9.66 12.82
C ARG A 511 10.19 -10.69 12.93
N GLY A 512 10.54 -11.98 12.97
CA GLY A 512 9.54 -13.04 13.14
C GLY A 512 8.73 -12.90 14.43
N LEU A 513 9.36 -12.50 15.54
CA LEU A 513 8.69 -12.27 16.82
C LEU A 513 7.74 -11.05 16.78
N ARG A 514 8.08 -10.01 16.01
CA ARG A 514 7.21 -8.84 15.83
C ARG A 514 5.93 -9.20 15.07
N GLU A 515 6.05 -9.96 13.98
CA GLU A 515 4.90 -10.46 13.22
C GLU A 515 4.06 -11.44 14.06
N LEU A 516 4.74 -12.34 14.78
CA LEU A 516 4.08 -13.27 15.69
C LEU A 516 3.29 -12.54 16.78
N THR A 517 3.80 -11.42 17.29
CA THR A 517 3.07 -10.63 18.28
C THR A 517 1.76 -10.10 17.72
N THR A 518 1.74 -9.63 16.46
CA THR A 518 0.51 -9.21 15.77
C THR A 518 -0.51 -10.35 15.75
N ALA A 519 -0.09 -11.56 15.38
CA ALA A 519 -0.97 -12.72 15.34
C ALA A 519 -1.48 -13.17 16.73
N LEU A 520 -0.65 -13.03 17.77
CA LEU A 520 -1.01 -13.36 19.15
C LEU A 520 -2.06 -12.40 19.76
N THR A 521 -2.32 -11.24 19.15
CA THR A 521 -3.35 -10.29 19.63
C THR A 521 -4.78 -10.67 19.25
N VAL A 522 -4.99 -11.78 18.53
CA VAL A 522 -6.33 -12.25 18.17
C VAL A 522 -7.15 -12.49 19.44
N SER A 523 -8.30 -11.81 19.53
CA SER A 523 -9.23 -11.96 20.66
C SER A 523 -9.83 -13.37 20.70
N PRO A 524 -9.88 -14.02 21.87
CA PRO A 524 -10.56 -15.32 22.05
C PRO A 524 -12.01 -15.29 21.54
N HIS A 525 -12.71 -14.17 21.75
CA HIS A 525 -14.09 -13.99 21.27
C HIS A 525 -14.19 -14.07 19.75
N ASN A 526 -13.28 -13.41 19.03
CA ASN A 526 -13.26 -13.44 17.56
C ASN A 526 -13.01 -14.87 17.03
N TYR A 527 -12.17 -15.63 17.72
CA TYR A 527 -11.94 -17.04 17.37
C TYR A 527 -13.20 -17.89 17.66
N GLN A 528 -13.83 -17.75 18.82
CA GLN A 528 -15.06 -18.46 19.18
C GLN A 528 -16.15 -18.29 18.12
N GLU A 529 -16.41 -17.05 17.70
CA GLU A 529 -17.41 -16.73 16.68
C GLU A 529 -17.12 -17.40 15.33
N LYS A 530 -15.84 -17.52 14.97
CA LYS A 530 -15.40 -18.08 13.69
C LYS A 530 -15.02 -19.56 13.75
N ARG A 531 -15.12 -20.20 14.91
CA ARG A 531 -14.63 -21.58 15.12
C ARG A 531 -15.33 -22.61 14.25
N GLU A 532 -16.65 -22.47 14.06
CA GLU A 532 -17.40 -23.39 13.19
C GLU A 532 -17.06 -23.17 11.71
N GLN A 533 -16.88 -21.92 11.29
CA GLN A 533 -16.36 -21.61 9.95
C GLN A 533 -14.98 -22.23 9.75
N ALA A 534 -14.09 -22.15 10.74
CA ALA A 534 -12.78 -22.79 10.72
C ALA A 534 -12.88 -24.31 10.49
N ARG A 535 -13.86 -24.98 11.15
CA ARG A 535 -14.07 -26.43 11.01
C ARG A 535 -14.60 -26.81 9.64
N GLN A 536 -15.49 -26.00 9.07
CA GLN A 536 -15.93 -26.17 7.69
C GLN A 536 -14.74 -26.07 6.75
N MET A 537 -13.89 -25.04 6.92
CA MET A 537 -12.66 -24.87 6.13
C MET A 537 -11.61 -25.95 6.37
N LEU A 538 -11.56 -26.59 7.55
CA LEU A 538 -10.68 -27.72 7.83
C LEU A 538 -11.07 -28.94 6.98
N ASN A 539 -12.37 -29.18 6.83
CA ASN A 539 -12.97 -30.29 6.10
C ASN A 539 -13.00 -30.05 4.58
N ASP A 540 -13.24 -28.80 4.16
CA ASP A 540 -13.28 -28.37 2.77
C ASP A 540 -12.39 -27.14 2.56
N HIS A 541 -11.19 -27.37 2.00
CA HIS A 541 -10.19 -26.32 1.82
C HIS A 541 -10.61 -25.30 0.76
N THR A 542 -11.59 -25.60 -0.09
CA THR A 542 -12.08 -24.66 -1.12
C THR A 542 -12.82 -23.46 -0.53
N LEU A 543 -13.19 -23.54 0.76
CA LEU A 543 -13.78 -22.46 1.54
C LEU A 543 -12.74 -21.47 2.08
N VAL A 544 -11.44 -21.80 2.01
CA VAL A 544 -10.35 -20.88 2.37
C VAL A 544 -10.14 -19.90 1.24
N GLN A 545 -10.46 -18.62 1.46
CA GLN A 545 -10.48 -17.61 0.41
C GLN A 545 -9.60 -16.39 0.71
N GLN A 546 -9.40 -16.08 1.99
CA GLN A 546 -8.72 -14.87 2.44
C GLN A 546 -7.54 -15.18 3.37
N MET A 547 -6.64 -14.22 3.53
CA MET A 547 -5.47 -14.31 4.41
C MET A 547 -5.81 -14.80 5.83
N MET A 548 -6.87 -14.26 6.42
CA MET A 548 -7.29 -14.65 7.77
C MET A 548 -7.74 -16.11 7.87
N ASP A 549 -8.34 -16.67 6.81
CA ASP A 549 -8.87 -18.04 6.79
C ASP A 549 -7.75 -19.07 6.95
N HIS A 550 -6.57 -18.79 6.37
CA HIS A 550 -5.38 -19.63 6.47
C HIS A 550 -4.99 -19.84 7.93
N SER A 551 -4.78 -18.75 8.68
CA SER A 551 -4.43 -18.82 10.11
C SER A 551 -5.53 -19.47 10.95
N LEU A 552 -6.80 -19.16 10.65
CA LEU A 552 -7.96 -19.59 11.42
C LEU A 552 -8.13 -21.12 11.48
N ILE A 553 -7.75 -21.85 10.42
CA ILE A 553 -7.75 -23.32 10.46
C ILE A 553 -6.83 -23.85 11.57
N TYR A 554 -5.63 -23.27 11.70
CA TYR A 554 -4.61 -23.74 12.65
C TYR A 554 -4.86 -23.29 14.09
N TYR A 555 -5.90 -22.49 14.30
CA TYR A 555 -6.43 -22.21 15.64
C TYR A 555 -7.20 -23.41 16.19
N LEU A 556 -7.66 -24.32 15.33
CA LEU A 556 -8.29 -25.57 15.74
C LEU A 556 -7.24 -26.59 16.24
N PRO A 557 -7.46 -27.22 17.40
CA PRO A 557 -6.69 -28.38 17.85
C PRO A 557 -6.63 -29.50 16.80
N GLU A 558 -7.73 -29.72 16.08
CA GLU A 558 -7.87 -30.75 15.05
C GLU A 558 -6.91 -30.57 13.86
N ALA A 559 -6.46 -29.33 13.59
CA ALA A 559 -5.52 -29.02 12.52
C ALA A 559 -4.05 -29.25 12.92
N PHE A 560 -3.75 -29.40 14.21
CA PHE A 560 -2.39 -29.35 14.72
C PHE A 560 -1.49 -30.47 14.20
N GLU A 561 -2.06 -31.64 13.91
CA GLU A 561 -1.34 -32.78 13.30
C GLU A 561 -0.68 -32.41 11.96
N ARG A 562 -1.22 -31.42 11.23
CA ARG A 562 -0.61 -30.92 9.98
C ARG A 562 0.74 -30.24 10.20
N LEU A 563 1.04 -29.83 11.42
CA LEU A 563 2.31 -29.21 11.83
C LEU A 563 3.32 -30.24 12.38
N HIS A 564 2.97 -31.53 12.42
CA HIS A 564 3.80 -32.58 13.02
C HIS A 564 5.23 -32.62 12.47
N PHE A 565 5.39 -32.44 11.16
CA PHE A 565 6.70 -32.46 10.49
C PHE A 565 7.68 -31.42 11.06
N LEU A 566 7.15 -30.28 11.52
CA LEU A 566 7.93 -29.19 12.10
C LEU A 566 8.00 -29.29 13.63
N TYR A 567 6.87 -29.55 14.29
CA TYR A 567 6.76 -29.56 15.75
C TYR A 567 7.59 -30.70 16.39
N HIS A 568 7.69 -31.86 15.74
CA HIS A 568 8.49 -33.00 16.17
C HIS A 568 9.84 -33.09 15.44
N SER A 569 10.47 -31.95 15.15
CA SER A 569 11.80 -31.93 14.55
C SER A 569 12.79 -32.76 15.38
N PRO A 570 13.52 -33.72 14.77
CA PRO A 570 14.49 -34.54 15.47
C PRO A 570 15.83 -33.82 15.70
N GLN A 571 16.05 -32.69 15.01
CA GLN A 571 17.31 -31.96 15.04
C GLN A 571 17.19 -30.73 15.92
N HIS A 572 18.11 -30.61 16.88
CA HIS A 572 18.24 -29.44 17.76
C HIS A 572 19.64 -28.87 17.64
N THR A 573 19.74 -27.54 17.61
CA THR A 573 21.02 -26.84 17.53
C THR A 573 20.97 -25.52 18.29
N THR A 574 22.12 -25.06 18.75
CA THR A 574 22.25 -23.71 19.31
C THR A 574 22.23 -22.67 18.20
N PHE A 575 21.95 -21.41 18.56
CA PHE A 575 22.01 -20.26 17.65
C PHE A 575 23.43 -20.07 17.09
N GLN A 576 24.46 -20.27 17.92
CA GLN A 576 25.86 -20.13 17.52
C GLN A 576 26.28 -21.23 16.53
N ASP A 577 25.85 -22.46 16.75
CA ASP A 577 26.18 -23.58 15.86
C ASP A 577 25.42 -23.50 14.53
N ALA A 578 24.17 -23.04 14.57
CA ALA A 578 23.35 -22.85 13.37
C ALA A 578 23.89 -21.73 12.48
N PHE A 579 24.40 -20.66 13.09
CA PHE A 579 24.78 -19.42 12.42
C PHE A 579 26.23 -19.02 12.72
N SER A 580 27.15 -19.97 12.69
CA SER A 580 28.57 -19.69 12.86
C SER A 580 29.08 -18.79 11.72
N PRO A 581 30.11 -17.95 11.94
CA PRO A 581 30.63 -17.05 10.91
C PRO A 581 31.00 -17.75 9.60
N ASP A 582 31.48 -18.99 9.67
CA ASP A 582 31.84 -19.79 8.48
C ASP A 582 30.61 -20.25 7.66
N LYS A 583 29.42 -20.23 8.25
CA LYS A 583 28.15 -20.64 7.62
C LYS A 583 27.33 -19.44 7.13
N LEU A 584 27.62 -18.24 7.60
CA LEU A 584 26.89 -17.03 7.24
C LEU A 584 27.59 -16.32 6.09
N GLN A 585 26.82 -15.97 5.06
CA GLN A 585 27.28 -14.97 4.11
C GLN A 585 27.17 -13.58 4.77
N ALA A 586 28.30 -12.92 4.96
CA ALA A 586 28.34 -11.60 5.56
C ALA A 586 27.95 -10.52 4.53
N TYR A 587 26.71 -10.04 4.59
CA TYR A 587 26.28 -8.78 3.96
C TYR A 587 26.58 -7.60 4.89
N ALA A 588 27.84 -7.51 5.34
CA ALA A 588 28.25 -6.57 6.38
C ALA A 588 29.05 -5.39 5.80
N HIS A 589 28.77 -4.97 4.56
CA HIS A 589 29.41 -3.79 3.98
C HIS A 589 28.98 -2.53 4.72
N LEU A 590 29.67 -1.40 4.52
CA LEU A 590 29.24 -0.09 5.04
C LEU A 590 28.32 0.65 4.07
N ASP A 591 28.08 0.08 2.88
CA ASP A 591 27.22 0.63 1.85
C ASP A 591 26.18 -0.43 1.45
N LEU A 592 24.90 -0.06 1.52
CA LEU A 592 23.79 -0.96 1.19
C LEU A 592 23.80 -1.40 -0.28
N ARG A 593 24.37 -0.56 -1.15
CA ARG A 593 24.59 -0.90 -2.56
C ARG A 593 25.42 -2.17 -2.71
N ASP A 594 26.48 -2.30 -1.92
CA ASP A 594 27.41 -3.43 -1.99
C ASP A 594 26.74 -4.71 -1.49
N ASP A 595 25.98 -4.62 -0.39
CA ASP A 595 25.19 -5.74 0.13
C ASP A 595 24.12 -6.19 -0.87
N LEU A 596 23.41 -5.23 -1.49
CA LEU A 596 22.40 -5.52 -2.50
C LEU A 596 23.02 -6.18 -3.74
N GLN A 597 24.15 -5.65 -4.25
CA GLN A 597 24.84 -6.25 -5.38
C GLN A 597 25.30 -7.67 -5.06
N ALA A 598 25.88 -7.89 -3.89
CA ALA A 598 26.32 -9.22 -3.46
C ALA A 598 25.14 -10.21 -3.33
N LEU A 599 23.96 -9.73 -2.90
CA LEU A 599 22.75 -10.54 -2.80
C LEU A 599 22.23 -10.91 -4.19
N ILE A 600 22.13 -9.94 -5.10
CA ILE A 600 21.76 -10.16 -6.51
C ILE A 600 22.71 -11.17 -7.16
N ASP A 601 24.03 -10.97 -7.02
CA ASP A 601 25.04 -11.86 -7.60
C ASP A 601 24.92 -13.29 -7.06
N ASN A 602 24.49 -13.49 -5.81
CA ASN A 602 24.27 -14.82 -5.25
C ASN A 602 23.12 -15.56 -5.96
N TYR A 603 21.99 -14.88 -6.18
CA TYR A 603 20.84 -15.47 -6.87
C TYR A 603 21.10 -15.65 -8.37
N LEU A 604 21.80 -14.73 -9.02
CA LEU A 604 22.20 -14.88 -10.42
C LEU A 604 23.10 -16.10 -10.65
N LYS A 605 24.05 -16.37 -9.74
CA LYS A 605 24.90 -17.58 -9.79
C LYS A 605 24.11 -18.88 -9.70
N ARG A 606 22.89 -18.83 -9.15
CA ARG A 606 21.96 -19.97 -9.02
C ARG A 606 20.90 -20.00 -10.12
N GLY A 607 20.99 -19.10 -11.11
CA GLY A 607 20.03 -19.01 -12.21
C GLY A 607 18.70 -18.37 -11.84
N THR A 608 18.64 -17.60 -10.76
CA THR A 608 17.45 -16.82 -10.39
C THR A 608 17.67 -15.35 -10.70
N ASP A 609 16.89 -14.81 -11.63
CA ASP A 609 16.88 -13.38 -11.92
C ASP A 609 16.22 -12.58 -10.80
N THR A 610 16.63 -11.32 -10.66
CA THR A 610 15.93 -10.30 -9.88
C THR A 610 15.37 -9.29 -10.86
N ILE A 611 14.05 -9.24 -10.98
CA ILE A 611 13.36 -8.28 -11.84
C ILE A 611 12.71 -7.22 -10.95
N VAL A 612 12.95 -5.94 -11.25
CA VAL A 612 12.44 -4.82 -10.46
C VAL A 612 11.53 -3.94 -11.31
N VAL A 613 10.32 -3.68 -10.82
CA VAL A 613 9.44 -2.64 -11.36
C VAL A 613 9.40 -1.48 -10.38
N ASP A 614 9.79 -0.28 -10.83
CA ASP A 614 9.65 0.95 -10.04
C ASP A 614 8.19 1.41 -10.00
N GLN A 615 7.61 1.36 -8.79
CA GLN A 615 6.26 1.77 -8.48
C GLN A 615 6.21 3.16 -7.82
N THR A 616 7.32 3.90 -7.80
CA THR A 616 7.42 5.20 -7.15
C THR A 616 6.46 6.21 -7.79
N ALA A 617 5.29 6.35 -7.19
CA ALA A 617 4.31 7.38 -7.52
C ALA A 617 4.77 8.78 -7.04
N PRO A 618 4.30 9.88 -7.67
CA PRO A 618 4.54 11.25 -7.21
C PRO A 618 4.28 11.50 -5.72
N GLU A 619 3.34 10.77 -5.11
CA GLU A 619 2.98 10.84 -3.70
C GLU A 619 4.10 10.37 -2.75
N HIS A 620 5.07 9.59 -3.22
CA HIS A 620 6.22 9.14 -2.42
C HIS A 620 7.36 10.16 -2.36
N LEU A 621 7.48 10.96 -3.43
CA LEU A 621 8.63 11.85 -3.64
C LEU A 621 8.78 12.99 -2.61
N PRO A 622 7.72 13.57 -2.02
CA PRO A 622 7.85 14.61 -1.00
C PRO A 622 8.70 14.17 0.19
N CYS A 623 8.67 12.89 0.54
CA CYS A 623 9.48 12.31 1.61
C CYS A 623 10.72 11.56 1.11
N GLY A 624 11.02 11.65 -0.18
CA GLY A 624 12.16 10.95 -0.80
C GLY A 624 11.98 9.44 -0.91
N LEU A 625 10.79 8.92 -0.65
CA LEU A 625 10.54 7.49 -0.63
C LEU A 625 10.53 6.91 -2.04
N ARG A 626 10.99 5.66 -2.15
CA ARG A 626 10.97 4.84 -3.37
C ARG A 626 10.21 3.56 -3.10
N CYS A 627 9.36 3.16 -4.03
CA CYS A 627 8.56 1.94 -3.92
C CYS A 627 8.81 1.05 -5.13
N VAL A 628 8.97 -0.24 -4.91
CA VAL A 628 9.21 -1.21 -5.99
C VAL A 628 8.36 -2.46 -5.80
N LYS A 629 8.12 -3.19 -6.89
CA LYS A 629 7.79 -4.62 -6.86
C LYS A 629 9.01 -5.39 -7.35
N VAL A 630 9.50 -6.31 -6.53
CA VAL A 630 10.55 -7.29 -6.90
C VAL A 630 9.89 -8.60 -7.28
N LEU A 631 10.30 -9.14 -8.44
CA LEU A 631 9.92 -10.45 -8.93
C LEU A 631 11.18 -11.30 -9.04
N MET A 632 11.16 -12.52 -8.50
CA MET A 632 12.25 -13.49 -8.63
C MET A 632 11.68 -14.77 -9.24
N PRO A 633 11.59 -14.86 -10.58
CA PRO A 633 10.95 -15.99 -11.25
C PRO A 633 11.56 -17.33 -10.82
N GLY A 634 10.71 -18.34 -10.60
CA GLY A 634 11.09 -19.64 -10.05
C GLY A 634 11.03 -19.75 -8.52
N MET A 635 10.88 -18.64 -7.78
CA MET A 635 10.58 -18.65 -6.34
C MET A 635 9.08 -18.92 -6.10
N LEU A 636 8.76 -19.63 -5.03
CA LEU A 636 7.38 -19.88 -4.58
C LEU A 636 6.74 -18.55 -4.13
N PRO A 637 5.64 -18.14 -4.76
CA PRO A 637 5.00 -16.88 -4.44
C PRO A 637 3.94 -17.05 -3.36
N MET A 638 3.86 -16.11 -2.42
CA MET A 638 2.78 -16.08 -1.43
C MET A 638 1.44 -15.78 -2.10
N THR A 639 0.41 -16.54 -1.73
CA THR A 639 -0.95 -16.44 -2.27
C THR A 639 -1.93 -16.75 -1.14
N PHE A 640 -3.05 -16.03 -1.07
CA PHE A 640 -4.10 -16.30 -0.08
C PHE A 640 -5.35 -16.82 -0.75
N GLY A 641 -6.01 -17.78 -0.11
CA GLY A 641 -7.04 -18.63 -0.67
C GLY A 641 -6.44 -19.93 -1.23
N HIS A 642 -7.04 -21.07 -0.90
CA HIS A 642 -6.50 -22.38 -1.31
C HIS A 642 -6.46 -22.52 -2.84
N ASN A 643 -7.51 -22.09 -3.53
CA ASN A 643 -7.59 -22.15 -4.99
C ASN A 643 -6.70 -21.11 -5.71
N ASN A 644 -5.92 -20.31 -4.98
CA ASN A 644 -4.94 -19.37 -5.54
C ASN A 644 -3.51 -19.90 -5.47
N GLU A 645 -3.27 -21.09 -4.92
CA GLU A 645 -1.90 -21.60 -4.73
C GLU A 645 -1.17 -21.85 -6.05
N ARG A 646 0.13 -21.55 -6.05
CA ARG A 646 1.01 -21.68 -7.22
C ARG A 646 2.20 -22.58 -6.90
N VAL A 647 1.92 -23.86 -6.77
CA VAL A 647 2.88 -24.87 -6.29
C VAL A 647 3.61 -25.63 -7.40
N GLN A 648 3.22 -25.45 -8.66
CA GLN A 648 3.80 -26.13 -9.84
C GLN A 648 5.14 -25.49 -10.27
N LEU A 649 6.11 -25.42 -9.36
CA LEU A 649 7.44 -24.86 -9.59
C LEU A 649 8.53 -25.89 -9.32
N ALA A 650 9.51 -25.97 -10.21
CA ALA A 650 10.60 -26.96 -10.14
C ALA A 650 11.38 -26.91 -8.82
N ARG A 651 11.48 -25.71 -8.23
CA ARG A 651 12.16 -25.47 -6.95
C ARG A 651 11.60 -26.31 -5.80
N LEU A 652 10.28 -26.49 -5.75
CA LEU A 652 9.61 -27.32 -4.74
C LEU A 652 10.07 -28.79 -4.83
N GLN A 653 10.35 -29.27 -6.03
CA GLN A 653 10.81 -30.64 -6.26
C GLN A 653 12.32 -30.80 -6.05
N GLN A 654 13.11 -29.80 -6.42
CA GLN A 654 14.56 -29.88 -6.51
C GLN A 654 15.28 -29.54 -5.19
N VAL A 655 14.85 -28.49 -4.49
CA VAL A 655 15.57 -27.99 -3.30
C VAL A 655 15.58 -29.02 -2.16
N PRO A 656 14.47 -29.71 -1.82
CA PRO A 656 14.50 -30.73 -0.77
C PRO A 656 15.51 -31.85 -1.05
N VAL A 657 15.72 -32.22 -2.31
CA VAL A 657 16.72 -33.22 -2.73
C VAL A 657 18.12 -32.66 -2.63
N ALA A 658 18.34 -31.47 -3.16
CA ALA A 658 19.66 -30.82 -3.15
C ALA A 658 20.20 -30.61 -1.72
N LEU A 659 19.30 -30.36 -0.75
CA LEU A 659 19.64 -30.17 0.65
C LEU A 659 19.64 -31.48 1.47
N GLY A 660 19.35 -32.62 0.85
CA GLY A 660 19.36 -33.93 1.51
C GLY A 660 18.18 -34.22 2.43
N TYR A 661 17.11 -33.41 2.41
CA TYR A 661 15.85 -33.71 3.10
C TYR A 661 15.09 -34.88 2.46
N ARG A 662 15.31 -35.11 1.15
CA ARG A 662 14.70 -36.21 0.40
C ARG A 662 15.72 -36.88 -0.52
N SER A 663 15.51 -38.16 -0.81
CA SER A 663 16.33 -38.92 -1.76
C SER A 663 15.84 -38.83 -3.21
N GLN A 664 14.60 -38.40 -3.42
CA GLN A 664 13.95 -38.28 -4.73
C GLN A 664 13.10 -36.98 -4.79
N PRO A 665 12.93 -36.38 -5.98
CA PRO A 665 12.07 -35.21 -6.17
C PRO A 665 10.64 -35.47 -5.71
N LEU A 666 9.98 -34.43 -5.18
CA LEU A 666 8.55 -34.51 -4.81
C LEU A 666 7.68 -34.75 -6.05
N THR A 667 6.77 -35.71 -5.94
CA THR A 667 5.65 -35.83 -6.88
C THR A 667 4.53 -34.86 -6.49
N GLU A 668 3.63 -34.56 -7.42
CA GLU A 668 2.48 -33.68 -7.17
C GLU A 668 1.60 -34.17 -6.01
N ALA A 669 1.44 -35.50 -5.88
CA ALA A 669 0.67 -36.11 -4.80
C ALA A 669 1.36 -36.05 -3.41
N GLU A 670 2.66 -35.72 -3.36
CA GLU A 670 3.42 -35.58 -2.12
C GLU A 670 3.56 -34.11 -1.68
N ILE A 671 3.17 -33.15 -2.53
CA ILE A 671 3.06 -31.75 -2.13
C ILE A 671 1.96 -31.65 -1.07
N ASN A 672 2.24 -30.97 0.04
CA ASN A 672 1.27 -30.79 1.11
C ASN A 672 -0.03 -30.16 0.55
N PRO A 673 -1.17 -30.87 0.56
CA PRO A 673 -2.38 -30.39 -0.09
C PRO A 673 -3.14 -29.37 0.77
N HIS A 674 -2.65 -29.11 2.00
CA HIS A 674 -3.35 -28.27 2.95
C HIS A 674 -2.99 -26.79 2.79
N PRO A 675 -3.96 -25.87 2.97
CA PRO A 675 -3.70 -24.43 2.99
C PRO A 675 -2.61 -24.09 3.99
N HIS A 676 -1.62 -23.28 3.61
CA HIS A 676 -0.53 -22.92 4.52
C HIS A 676 -1.01 -22.10 5.73
N PRO A 677 -0.33 -22.16 6.89
CA PRO A 677 -0.74 -21.46 8.11
C PRO A 677 -0.32 -19.98 8.19
N PHE A 678 0.39 -19.46 7.17
CA PHE A 678 0.87 -18.07 7.16
C PHE A 678 -0.26 -17.07 7.33
N PHE A 679 0.02 -16.01 8.07
CA PHE A 679 -0.85 -14.87 8.34
C PHE A 679 -0.27 -13.62 7.68
#